data_AF-A0A1V6S628-F1
#
_entry.id   AF-A0A1V6S628-F1
#
_cell.length_a   1.000
_cell.length_b   1.000
_cell.length_c   1.000
_cell.angle_alpha   90.00
_cell.angle_beta   90.00
_cell.angle_gamma   90.00
#
_symmetry.space_group_name_H-M   'P 1'
#
loop_
_entity.id
_entity.type
_entity.pdbx_description
1 polymer ?
#
loop_
_entity_poly.entity_id
_entity_poly.type
_entity_poly.pdbx_seq_one_letter_code
_entity_poly.pdbx_strand_id
1 'polypeptide(L)'
;MSNRGGCPQDSMGGKRCPVSARSSGEAVRSKIEVNKNLSELYSRESTDHPEPYIQLAVHHQNALDNVIAELREAGPKVEDALFGIKEHLKAGLNPDLLREAMSIYLTHSPDAQERHIHAPPLKEHAAFKKHKAETKVADPVPTTVSGEIVTADILQGPGLLSYWRDDYDMNDSHYHWHIVYRGAGGDNAVNTRTINRQGELFLYTHSQMLARYEAEGLCWDQPLVRPWNLYDEVLQWGYQPVPALQEYYSGYEPFSSWYRIRNPDMADVPGVTMGVGDMEEWRDNIYKAIQNGYINTKKVTEKRNQYRPLLLTGENILNYIGGLLDAQYKFFDKTENGFDIDQDLYGILYNYGLGKFAEMSYRVADDGNYGLMISNFGAARDPCFYPWTKHMQDFGRLAGARYPQDITQHRADVTLSNLVLRPQDTNHPLYSKGGVVSVLGPPATDMLETKAKLDHEPYEWSVDITSTESPSKECPQNVTLRFFIAAKELVNHYHHWIEMDKVTVTLTDSSVTTKVRLDSESSVARKMRNYSEPDPAHASSWCRCGWPRNLMLPAGRKEGMSFVAFCMATDDTLDMEDVGTPSISFCGANVKDQTYPDPRGMGYPFDRAWTQLADAKTGKISLASIIAPDNQDYPFLTSNEFKIFRTYNWRNPKAVPPLTDVTWHNTIKHYFTEQDIACMRSEYGYNLGQYEDVVYHHANIYEATVSGRMPLQMPPFTQQNPDPDHPLWTAKMCENFRAWMLNKCPLGEEEKPKKLAVRGGKK
;
A
#
# COMPACT_ATOMS: atom_id res chain seq x y z
N MET A 1 -36.09 61.57 9.94
CA MET A 1 -34.69 62.06 10.00
C MET A 1 -33.80 60.84 9.75
N SER A 2 -33.42 60.57 8.49
CA SER A 2 -32.10 60.90 7.89
C SER A 2 -30.95 60.33 8.75
N ASN A 3 -30.08 59.43 8.28
CA ASN A 3 -29.31 59.52 7.04
C ASN A 3 -28.75 58.17 6.56
N ARG A 4 -28.50 58.15 5.25
CA ARG A 4 -27.73 57.21 4.42
C ARG A 4 -26.36 56.83 4.99
N GLY A 5 -25.95 55.58 4.76
CA GLY A 5 -24.55 55.14 4.80
C GLY A 5 -24.38 54.01 3.79
N GLY A 6 -23.66 54.29 2.70
CA GLY A 6 -23.57 53.44 1.52
C GLY A 6 -22.66 52.22 1.68
N CYS A 7 -22.97 51.24 0.84
CA CYS A 7 -22.16 50.06 0.53
C CYS A 7 -20.78 50.48 -0.02
N PRO A 8 -19.65 49.96 0.48
CA PRO A 8 -18.41 49.96 -0.27
C PRO A 8 -18.44 48.78 -1.25
N GLN A 9 -18.45 49.10 -2.54
CA GLN A 9 -18.05 48.18 -3.59
C GLN A 9 -16.57 47.82 -3.37
N ASP A 10 -16.30 46.61 -2.88
CA ASP A 10 -14.97 46.04 -3.04
C ASP A 10 -14.80 45.64 -4.51
N SER A 11 -14.02 46.45 -5.21
CA SER A 11 -13.52 46.18 -6.55
C SER A 11 -12.84 44.82 -6.59
N MET A 12 -13.40 43.91 -7.40
CA MET A 12 -12.76 42.67 -7.81
C MET A 12 -11.45 42.98 -8.55
N GLY A 13 -10.34 42.99 -7.81
CA GLY A 13 -9.02 42.72 -8.33
C GLY A 13 -8.77 41.23 -8.28
N GLY A 14 -8.67 40.57 -9.44
CA GLY A 14 -8.31 39.16 -9.56
C GLY A 14 -7.01 38.87 -8.81
N LYS A 15 -7.10 38.09 -7.72
CA LYS A 15 -5.94 37.64 -6.97
C LYS A 15 -5.30 36.47 -7.72
N ARG A 16 -4.08 36.71 -8.18
CA ARG A 16 -3.13 35.72 -8.71
C ARG A 16 -2.93 34.57 -7.71
N CYS A 17 -2.58 33.40 -8.23
CA CYS A 17 -1.94 32.29 -7.50
C CYS A 17 -0.92 32.85 -6.48
N PRO A 18 -0.80 32.32 -5.25
CA PRO A 18 0.09 32.88 -4.23
C PRO A 18 1.56 32.59 -4.57
N VAL A 19 2.09 33.34 -5.55
CA VAL A 19 3.53 33.49 -5.77
C VAL A 19 3.82 34.98 -5.94
N SER A 20 3.58 35.75 -4.88
CA SER A 20 4.48 36.84 -4.44
C SER A 20 3.90 37.54 -3.20
N ALA A 21 4.24 37.04 -2.01
CA ALA A 21 4.43 37.89 -0.84
C ALA A 21 5.82 37.56 -0.30
N ARG A 22 6.60 38.58 0.04
CA ARG A 22 8.04 38.59 0.29
C ARG A 22 8.53 37.77 1.52
N SER A 23 7.86 36.68 1.90
CA SER A 23 8.20 35.86 3.07
C SER A 23 8.48 34.36 2.79
N SER A 24 8.65 33.90 1.54
CA SER A 24 8.75 32.45 1.25
C SER A 24 9.92 31.97 0.35
N GLY A 25 10.85 32.86 -0.06
CA GLY A 25 11.95 32.47 -0.96
C GLY A 25 12.97 31.50 -0.37
N GLU A 26 13.10 31.48 0.97
CA GLU A 26 14.09 30.67 1.69
C GLU A 26 13.55 29.25 1.97
N ALA A 27 12.27 29.13 2.36
CA ALA A 27 11.61 27.84 2.62
C ALA A 27 11.49 26.97 1.35
N VAL A 28 11.17 27.58 0.20
CA VAL A 28 11.10 26.87 -1.10
C VAL A 28 12.49 26.41 -1.53
N ARG A 29 13.53 27.24 -1.34
CA ARG A 29 14.93 26.86 -1.64
C ARG A 29 15.42 25.73 -0.73
N SER A 30 15.11 25.78 0.56
CA SER A 30 15.49 24.73 1.51
C SER A 30 14.78 23.39 1.19
N LYS A 31 13.48 23.39 0.84
CA LYS A 31 12.78 22.16 0.42
C LYS A 31 13.39 21.52 -0.84
N ILE A 32 13.79 22.34 -1.82
CA ILE A 32 14.48 21.85 -3.04
C ILE A 32 15.82 21.19 -2.68
N GLU A 33 16.60 21.82 -1.80
CA GLU A 33 17.89 21.29 -1.38
C GLU A 33 17.75 20.00 -0.56
N VAL A 34 16.76 19.93 0.33
CA VAL A 34 16.39 18.70 1.07
C VAL A 34 16.06 17.57 0.10
N ASN A 35 15.15 17.80 -0.86
CA ASN A 35 14.76 16.78 -1.83
C ASN A 35 15.93 16.31 -2.70
N LYS A 36 16.85 17.21 -3.06
CA LYS A 36 18.06 16.85 -3.79
C LYS A 36 18.96 15.92 -2.96
N ASN A 37 19.22 16.26 -1.70
CA ASN A 37 20.03 15.44 -0.79
C ASN A 37 19.39 14.07 -0.55
N LEU A 38 18.06 14.01 -0.41
CA LEU A 38 17.33 12.76 -0.32
C LEU A 38 17.47 11.93 -1.60
N SER A 39 17.30 12.54 -2.78
CA SER A 39 17.49 11.82 -4.05
C SER A 39 18.90 11.23 -4.19
N GLU A 40 19.93 11.95 -3.72
CA GLU A 40 21.32 11.49 -3.71
C GLU A 40 21.52 10.27 -2.79
N LEU A 41 21.01 10.32 -1.55
CA LEU A 41 21.05 9.17 -0.63
C LEU A 41 20.34 7.96 -1.23
N TYR A 42 19.13 8.16 -1.75
CA TYR A 42 18.28 7.05 -2.17
C TYR A 42 18.72 6.40 -3.48
N SER A 43 19.38 7.16 -4.36
CA SER A 43 19.92 6.66 -5.62
C SER A 43 21.30 6.00 -5.49
N ARG A 44 21.94 6.05 -4.31
CA ARG A 44 23.26 5.45 -4.09
C ARG A 44 23.18 3.92 -4.04
N GLU A 45 24.06 3.23 -4.75
CA GLU A 45 24.20 1.77 -4.68
C GLU A 45 24.91 1.32 -3.40
N SER A 46 24.58 0.12 -2.94
CA SER A 46 25.12 -0.53 -1.74
C SER A 46 25.77 -1.89 -2.03
N THR A 47 25.71 -2.38 -3.27
CA THR A 47 26.19 -3.70 -3.70
C THR A 47 27.68 -3.91 -3.47
N ASP A 48 28.49 -2.85 -3.61
CA ASP A 48 29.94 -2.90 -3.38
C ASP A 48 30.34 -2.65 -1.91
N HIS A 49 29.38 -2.55 -0.99
CA HIS A 49 29.69 -2.29 0.42
C HIS A 49 30.29 -3.54 1.09
N PRO A 50 31.40 -3.43 1.84
CA PRO A 50 32.09 -4.59 2.41
C PRO A 50 31.27 -5.38 3.45
N GLU A 51 30.26 -4.73 4.03
CA GLU A 51 29.30 -5.35 4.95
C GLU A 51 27.87 -5.17 4.39
N PRO A 52 27.21 -6.22 3.89
CA PRO A 52 25.85 -6.13 3.38
C PRO A 52 24.87 -5.89 4.53
N TYR A 53 23.90 -5.00 4.32
CA TYR A 53 22.87 -4.74 5.32
C TYR A 53 21.84 -5.87 5.34
N ILE A 54 21.80 -6.59 6.46
CA ILE A 54 20.86 -7.68 6.73
C ILE A 54 19.88 -7.19 7.80
N GLN A 55 18.68 -6.81 7.39
CA GLN A 55 17.67 -6.23 8.28
C GLN A 55 17.36 -7.15 9.48
N LEU A 56 17.39 -8.47 9.30
CA LEU A 56 17.09 -9.43 10.37
C LEU A 56 18.23 -9.63 11.39
N ALA A 57 19.42 -9.11 11.13
CA ALA A 57 20.54 -9.28 12.04
C ALA A 57 20.43 -8.34 13.24
N VAL A 58 20.57 -8.87 14.46
CA VAL A 58 20.41 -8.11 15.70
C VAL A 58 21.36 -6.90 15.77
N HIS A 59 22.61 -7.05 15.31
CA HIS A 59 23.57 -5.95 15.30
C HIS A 59 23.18 -4.84 14.31
N HIS A 60 22.60 -5.18 13.15
CA HIS A 60 22.08 -4.21 12.20
C HIS A 60 20.82 -3.51 12.72
N GLN A 61 19.91 -4.21 13.41
CA GLN A 61 18.76 -3.57 14.06
C GLN A 61 19.21 -2.59 15.16
N ASN A 62 20.21 -2.96 15.96
CA ASN A 62 20.77 -2.06 16.97
C ASN A 62 21.45 -0.84 16.32
N ALA A 63 22.20 -1.04 15.23
CA ALA A 63 22.84 0.05 14.50
C ALA A 63 21.78 0.99 13.87
N LEU A 64 20.72 0.45 13.29
CA LEU A 64 19.58 1.20 12.78
C LEU A 64 18.91 2.02 13.89
N ASP A 65 18.63 1.42 15.03
CA ASP A 65 18.01 2.10 16.18
C ASP A 65 18.88 3.23 16.71
N ASN A 66 20.20 3.03 16.80
CA ASN A 66 21.16 4.06 17.20
C ASN A 66 21.17 5.24 16.22
N VAL A 67 21.27 4.97 14.91
CA VAL A 67 21.23 6.03 13.90
C VAL A 67 19.92 6.81 14.00
N ILE A 68 18.76 6.14 14.12
CA ILE A 68 17.47 6.85 14.25
C ILE A 68 17.45 7.76 15.48
N ALA A 69 17.99 7.30 16.62
CA ALA A 69 18.10 8.12 17.83
C ALA A 69 18.98 9.35 17.58
N GLU A 70 20.16 9.16 16.97
CA GLU A 70 21.08 10.25 16.63
C GLU A 70 20.45 11.27 15.67
N LEU A 71 19.68 10.82 14.67
CA LEU A 71 18.96 11.72 13.76
C LEU A 71 17.91 12.58 14.48
N ARG A 72 17.25 12.03 15.52
CA ARG A 72 16.28 12.77 16.34
C ARG A 72 16.97 13.76 17.27
N GLU A 73 18.14 13.42 17.80
CA GLU A 73 18.93 14.28 18.67
C GLU A 73 19.67 15.39 17.92
N ALA A 74 19.96 15.19 16.64
CA ALA A 74 20.67 16.16 15.79
C ALA A 74 19.96 17.53 15.71
N GLY A 75 18.63 17.53 15.76
CA GLY A 75 17.83 18.75 15.76
C GLY A 75 16.39 18.55 15.29
N PRO A 76 15.55 19.59 15.41
CA PRO A 76 14.12 19.51 15.10
C PRO A 76 13.80 19.54 13.60
N LYS A 77 14.76 19.87 12.73
CA LYS A 77 14.51 20.02 11.28
C LYS A 77 15.08 18.85 10.49
N VAL A 78 14.46 18.56 9.34
CA VAL A 78 14.93 17.53 8.40
C VAL A 78 16.38 17.79 7.94
N GLU A 79 16.78 19.05 7.83
CA GLU A 79 18.14 19.44 7.48
C GLU A 79 19.19 18.95 8.49
N ASP A 80 18.85 18.91 9.79
CA ASP A 80 19.75 18.47 10.86
C ASP A 80 19.99 16.96 10.76
N ALA A 81 18.92 16.19 10.53
CA ALA A 81 19.01 14.75 10.27
C ALA A 81 19.80 14.45 8.98
N LEU A 82 19.60 15.21 7.91
CA LEU A 82 20.38 15.06 6.68
C LEU A 82 21.88 15.31 6.90
N PHE A 83 22.25 16.22 7.79
CA PHE A 83 23.64 16.40 8.18
C PHE A 83 24.19 15.14 8.88
N GLY A 84 23.44 14.58 9.84
CA GLY A 84 23.80 13.31 10.50
C GLY A 84 23.99 12.16 9.51
N ILE A 85 23.06 12.00 8.56
CA ILE A 85 23.19 11.00 7.47
C ILE A 85 24.49 11.19 6.68
N LYS A 86 24.86 12.43 6.34
CA LYS A 86 26.10 12.71 5.59
C LYS A 86 27.34 12.34 6.40
N GLU A 87 27.34 12.55 7.71
CA GLU A 87 28.46 12.15 8.58
C GLU A 87 28.57 10.61 8.67
N HIS A 88 27.45 9.89 8.80
CA HIS A 88 27.45 8.43 8.77
C HIS A 88 27.91 7.86 7.42
N LEU A 89 27.50 8.47 6.30
CA LEU A 89 27.98 8.10 4.97
C LEU A 89 29.51 8.28 4.86
N LYS A 90 30.07 9.35 5.43
CA LYS A 90 31.52 9.57 5.48
C LYS A 90 32.24 8.57 6.39
N ALA A 91 31.58 8.16 7.46
CA ALA A 91 32.07 7.13 8.39
C ALA A 91 31.99 5.70 7.78
N GLY A 92 31.42 5.54 6.59
CA GLY A 92 31.37 4.26 5.89
C GLY A 92 30.25 3.34 6.36
N LEU A 93 29.15 3.88 6.89
CA LEU A 93 27.95 3.09 7.17
C LEU A 93 27.24 2.70 5.87
N ASN A 94 26.61 1.51 5.88
CA ASN A 94 25.92 0.99 4.71
C ASN A 94 24.77 1.93 4.26
N PRO A 95 24.71 2.33 2.97
CA PRO A 95 23.65 3.19 2.45
C PRO A 95 22.22 2.66 2.66
N ASP A 96 21.99 1.34 2.64
CA ASP A 96 20.67 0.76 2.90
C ASP A 96 20.18 1.00 4.33
N LEU A 97 21.06 0.82 5.31
CA LEU A 97 20.77 1.11 6.71
C LEU A 97 20.38 2.58 6.87
N LEU A 98 21.13 3.48 6.21
CA LEU A 98 20.88 4.92 6.26
C LEU A 98 19.60 5.33 5.51
N ARG A 99 19.27 4.68 4.39
CA ARG A 99 17.99 4.85 3.68
C ARG A 99 16.81 4.46 4.58
N GLU A 100 16.90 3.33 5.26
CA GLU A 100 15.86 2.87 6.18
C GLU A 100 15.72 3.80 7.38
N ALA A 101 16.83 4.17 8.03
CA ALA A 101 16.85 5.12 9.14
C ALA A 101 16.21 6.47 8.75
N MET A 102 16.58 7.01 7.58
CA MET A 102 16.03 8.26 7.09
C MET A 102 14.55 8.13 6.70
N SER A 103 14.12 6.99 6.15
CA SER A 103 12.72 6.72 5.83
C SER A 103 11.86 6.74 7.10
N ILE A 104 12.33 6.09 8.16
CA ILE A 104 11.66 6.06 9.46
C ILE A 104 11.63 7.47 10.06
N TYR A 105 12.76 8.18 10.07
CA TYR A 105 12.81 9.56 10.55
C TYR A 105 11.81 10.47 9.84
N LEU A 106 11.79 10.47 8.50
CA LEU A 106 10.88 11.31 7.70
C LEU A 106 9.40 10.98 7.92
N THR A 107 9.09 9.70 8.16
CA THR A 107 7.72 9.24 8.38
C THR A 107 7.17 9.75 9.72
N HIS A 108 8.01 9.84 10.75
CA HIS A 108 7.60 10.22 12.11
C HIS A 108 8.02 11.62 12.55
N SER A 109 8.77 12.37 11.73
CA SER A 109 9.22 13.74 12.06
C SER A 109 8.07 14.74 11.89
N PRO A 110 7.74 15.54 12.93
CA PRO A 110 6.75 16.60 12.82
C PRO A 110 7.10 17.64 11.74
N ASP A 111 8.37 18.02 11.60
CA ASP A 111 8.84 18.96 10.56
C ASP A 111 8.63 18.39 9.15
N ALA A 112 8.92 17.10 8.96
CA ALA A 112 8.69 16.43 7.68
C ALA A 112 7.20 16.35 7.32
N GLN A 113 6.35 16.06 8.32
CA GLN A 113 4.90 16.02 8.17
C GLN A 113 4.32 17.41 7.83
N GLU A 114 4.68 18.44 8.59
CA GLU A 114 4.20 19.83 8.38
C GLU A 114 4.64 20.39 7.02
N ARG A 115 5.86 20.08 6.58
CA ARG A 115 6.42 20.59 5.31
C ARG A 115 6.11 19.70 4.10
N HIS A 116 5.36 18.61 4.29
CA HIS A 116 5.08 17.59 3.28
C HIS A 116 6.37 17.12 2.59
N ILE A 117 7.36 16.71 3.40
CA ILE A 117 8.61 16.09 2.96
C ILE A 117 8.45 14.60 3.15
N HIS A 118 8.35 13.88 2.04
CA HIS A 118 8.08 12.45 2.03
C HIS A 118 9.37 11.66 1.93
N ALA A 119 9.43 10.49 2.58
CA ALA A 119 10.42 9.49 2.22
C ALA A 119 10.30 9.20 0.71
N PRO A 120 11.40 9.21 -0.07
CA PRO A 120 11.38 8.86 -1.48
C PRO A 120 10.75 7.48 -1.77
N PRO A 121 9.88 7.36 -2.80
CA PRO A 121 9.28 6.10 -3.21
C PRO A 121 10.25 5.14 -3.89
N LEU A 122 9.90 3.86 -4.01
CA LEU A 122 10.78 2.82 -4.56
C LEU A 122 11.36 3.20 -5.92
N LYS A 123 10.59 3.87 -6.81
CA LYS A 123 11.08 4.37 -8.11
C LYS A 123 12.28 5.33 -8.03
N GLU A 124 12.52 5.93 -6.87
CA GLU A 124 13.65 6.83 -6.62
C GLU A 124 14.90 6.12 -6.08
N HIS A 125 14.80 4.82 -5.77
CA HIS A 125 15.89 3.99 -5.25
C HIS A 125 16.82 3.53 -6.37
N ALA A 126 18.05 3.16 -6.00
CA ALA A 126 19.13 2.81 -6.92
C ALA A 126 18.72 1.72 -7.96
N ALA A 127 18.14 0.60 -7.50
CA ALA A 127 17.76 -0.51 -8.38
C ALA A 127 16.78 -0.09 -9.50
N PHE A 128 15.80 0.76 -9.18
CA PHE A 128 14.85 1.28 -10.17
C PHE A 128 15.49 2.31 -11.11
N LYS A 129 16.29 3.23 -10.57
CA LYS A 129 16.98 4.26 -11.37
C LYS A 129 17.98 3.66 -12.36
N LYS A 130 18.73 2.64 -11.96
CA LYS A 130 19.66 1.91 -12.82
C LYS A 130 18.93 1.24 -13.97
N HIS A 131 17.89 0.47 -13.68
CA HIS A 131 17.13 -0.25 -14.70
C HIS A 131 16.47 0.69 -15.74
N LYS A 132 15.97 1.84 -15.28
CA LYS A 132 15.45 2.89 -16.16
C LYS A 132 16.49 3.42 -17.16
N ALA A 133 17.77 3.49 -16.78
CA ALA A 133 18.83 3.93 -17.68
C ALA A 133 19.13 2.87 -18.75
N GLU A 134 19.12 1.59 -18.38
CA GLU A 134 19.41 0.46 -19.27
C GLU A 134 18.31 0.21 -20.30
N THR A 135 17.04 0.33 -19.90
CA THR A 135 15.88 0.20 -20.79
C THR A 135 15.82 1.27 -21.89
N LYS A 136 16.51 2.41 -21.72
CA LYS A 136 16.64 3.44 -22.76
C LYS A 136 17.66 3.11 -23.85
N VAL A 137 18.51 2.09 -23.66
CA VAL A 137 19.70 1.86 -24.50
C VAL A 137 19.76 0.47 -25.14
N ALA A 138 19.00 -0.54 -24.70
CA ALA A 138 19.09 -1.89 -25.26
C ALA A 138 18.02 -2.21 -26.33
N ASP A 139 18.44 -2.87 -27.42
CA ASP A 139 17.54 -3.71 -28.21
C ASP A 139 16.93 -4.76 -27.27
N PRO A 140 15.63 -5.11 -27.42
CA PRO A 140 15.01 -6.12 -26.58
C PRO A 140 15.83 -7.42 -26.67
N VAL A 141 16.39 -7.85 -25.53
CA VAL A 141 16.98 -9.19 -25.42
C VAL A 141 15.87 -10.16 -25.87
N PRO A 142 16.10 -11.01 -26.89
CA PRO A 142 15.03 -11.72 -27.61
C PRO A 142 14.10 -12.63 -26.77
N THR A 143 14.39 -12.82 -25.48
CA THR A 143 13.70 -13.73 -24.56
C THR A 143 12.86 -13.06 -23.48
N THR A 144 13.04 -11.76 -23.19
CA THR A 144 12.29 -11.06 -22.14
C THR A 144 11.11 -10.30 -22.74
N VAL A 145 9.89 -10.78 -22.49
CA VAL A 145 8.64 -10.16 -22.97
C VAL A 145 7.84 -9.71 -21.75
N SER A 146 7.43 -8.44 -21.73
CA SER A 146 6.65 -7.88 -20.61
C SER A 146 7.36 -7.97 -19.25
N GLY A 147 8.66 -7.67 -19.19
CA GLY A 147 9.42 -7.55 -17.93
C GLY A 147 10.02 -8.85 -17.38
N GLU A 148 9.68 -10.00 -17.96
CA GLU A 148 10.23 -11.31 -17.57
C GLU A 148 10.40 -12.23 -18.78
N ILE A 149 11.02 -13.39 -18.58
CA ILE A 149 11.00 -14.47 -19.57
C ILE A 149 9.60 -15.10 -19.53
N VAL A 150 8.98 -15.39 -20.68
CA VAL A 150 7.66 -16.02 -20.74
C VAL A 150 7.70 -17.25 -21.65
N THR A 151 7.76 -18.44 -21.03
CA THR A 151 7.74 -19.74 -21.71
C THR A 151 6.72 -20.68 -21.05
N ALA A 152 6.40 -21.80 -21.72
CA ALA A 152 5.52 -22.82 -21.15
C ALA A 152 6.05 -23.43 -19.84
N ASP A 153 7.37 -23.40 -19.63
CA ASP A 153 8.03 -23.97 -18.45
C ASP A 153 7.85 -23.09 -17.20
N ILE A 154 7.65 -21.78 -17.39
CA ILE A 154 7.56 -20.77 -16.30
C ILE A 154 6.16 -20.17 -16.15
N LEU A 155 5.23 -20.49 -17.06
CA LEU A 155 3.80 -20.13 -16.96
C LEU A 155 2.99 -21.15 -16.15
N GLN A 156 3.50 -21.55 -14.99
CA GLN A 156 2.88 -22.56 -14.13
C GLN A 156 2.85 -22.10 -12.67
N GLY A 157 1.87 -22.61 -11.93
CA GLY A 157 1.68 -22.31 -10.51
C GLY A 157 1.71 -20.79 -10.22
N PRO A 158 2.52 -20.34 -9.25
CA PRO A 158 2.61 -18.92 -8.90
C PRO A 158 3.13 -18.07 -10.06
N GLY A 159 3.85 -18.61 -11.05
CA GLY A 159 4.33 -17.85 -12.20
C GLY A 159 3.21 -17.04 -12.89
N LEU A 160 1.98 -17.55 -12.95
CA LEU A 160 0.85 -16.85 -13.58
C LEU A 160 0.46 -15.54 -12.90
N LEU A 161 0.71 -15.42 -11.58
CA LEU A 161 0.34 -14.27 -10.76
C LEU A 161 1.49 -13.25 -10.61
N SER A 162 2.54 -13.34 -11.44
CA SER A 162 3.67 -12.41 -11.35
C SER A 162 3.24 -10.96 -11.48
N TYR A 163 2.30 -10.63 -12.37
CA TYR A 163 1.81 -9.26 -12.52
C TYR A 163 1.22 -8.66 -11.24
N TRP A 164 0.64 -9.50 -10.38
CA TRP A 164 0.07 -9.07 -9.11
C TRP A 164 1.16 -8.94 -8.04
N ARG A 165 2.08 -9.91 -7.99
CA ARG A 165 3.20 -9.93 -7.04
C ARG A 165 4.25 -8.86 -7.33
N ASP A 166 4.46 -8.57 -8.61
CA ASP A 166 5.43 -7.59 -9.11
C ASP A 166 4.82 -6.20 -9.32
N ASP A 167 3.52 -6.02 -9.03
CA ASP A 167 2.87 -4.71 -9.09
C ASP A 167 3.67 -3.71 -8.25
N TYR A 168 4.05 -2.60 -8.89
CA TYR A 168 4.91 -1.61 -8.27
C TYR A 168 4.25 -0.98 -7.05
N ASP A 169 2.96 -0.64 -7.15
CA ASP A 169 2.23 0.10 -6.11
C ASP A 169 1.98 -0.76 -4.87
N MET A 170 1.82 -2.08 -5.06
CA MET A 170 1.75 -3.08 -4.00
C MET A 170 3.06 -3.18 -3.24
N ASN A 171 4.18 -3.36 -3.96
CA ASN A 171 5.49 -3.45 -3.32
C ASN A 171 5.89 -2.14 -2.62
N ASP A 172 5.61 -0.99 -3.23
CA ASP A 172 5.87 0.32 -2.62
C ASP A 172 5.00 0.57 -1.39
N SER A 173 3.75 0.10 -1.39
CA SER A 173 2.86 0.17 -0.22
C SER A 173 3.35 -0.74 0.90
N HIS A 174 3.69 -1.99 0.60
CA HIS A 174 4.20 -2.97 1.58
C HIS A 174 5.52 -2.50 2.20
N TYR A 175 6.44 -1.99 1.36
CA TYR A 175 7.69 -1.38 1.82
C TYR A 175 7.41 -0.24 2.80
N HIS A 176 6.52 0.71 2.43
CA HIS A 176 6.20 1.84 3.29
C HIS A 176 5.44 1.42 4.56
N TRP A 177 4.59 0.39 4.50
CA TRP A 177 3.90 -0.15 5.68
C TRP A 177 4.91 -0.62 6.74
N HIS A 178 6.01 -1.27 6.35
CA HIS A 178 7.07 -1.67 7.26
C HIS A 178 7.97 -0.51 7.73
N ILE A 179 8.01 0.61 7.02
CA ILE A 179 8.63 1.84 7.52
C ILE A 179 7.76 2.48 8.61
N VAL A 180 6.44 2.45 8.43
CA VAL A 180 5.46 2.94 9.42
C VAL A 180 5.41 2.04 10.66
N TYR A 181 5.37 0.72 10.44
CA TYR A 181 5.20 -0.29 11.48
C TYR A 181 6.41 -1.22 11.54
N ARG A 182 7.24 -1.04 12.56
CA ARG A 182 8.40 -1.89 12.82
C ARG A 182 8.01 -3.05 13.75
N GLY A 183 8.43 -4.26 13.36
CA GLY A 183 8.25 -5.49 14.15
C GLY A 183 9.30 -5.63 15.25
N ALA A 184 10.36 -6.41 14.97
CA ALA A 184 11.51 -6.57 15.87
C ALA A 184 12.39 -5.29 15.89
N GLY A 185 12.70 -4.80 17.09
CA GLY A 185 13.53 -3.59 17.30
C GLY A 185 12.78 -2.45 17.98
N GLY A 186 13.49 -1.41 18.40
CA GLY A 186 12.90 -0.18 18.97
C GLY A 186 12.81 -0.12 20.50
N ASP A 187 12.08 0.88 21.05
CA ASP A 187 11.76 1.06 22.48
C ASP A 187 10.49 1.91 22.62
N ASN A 188 9.44 1.43 23.31
CA ASN A 188 8.21 2.20 23.57
C ASN A 188 8.44 3.53 24.33
N ALA A 189 9.53 3.67 25.06
CA ALA A 189 9.82 4.89 25.83
C ALA A 189 10.46 6.00 24.98
N VAL A 190 11.10 5.64 23.86
CA VAL A 190 11.91 6.55 23.01
C VAL A 190 11.37 6.61 21.57
N ASN A 191 10.71 5.54 21.12
CA ASN A 191 9.99 5.51 19.86
C ASN A 191 8.57 6.01 20.04
N THR A 192 8.12 6.75 19.03
CA THR A 192 6.71 6.92 18.74
C THR A 192 6.12 5.55 18.44
N ARG A 193 5.52 4.89 19.43
CA ARG A 193 4.47 3.90 19.15
C ARG A 193 3.55 4.57 18.15
N THR A 194 3.38 3.96 16.99
CA THR A 194 2.63 4.64 15.93
C THR A 194 1.14 4.58 16.21
N ILE A 195 0.68 3.42 16.68
CA ILE A 195 -0.72 3.15 16.98
C ILE A 195 -0.85 2.05 18.04
N ASN A 196 -1.96 2.00 18.75
CA ASN A 196 -2.35 0.85 19.55
C ASN A 196 -2.70 -0.33 18.61
N ARG A 197 -2.68 -1.55 19.15
CA ARG A 197 -3.07 -2.76 18.40
C ARG A 197 -2.20 -3.09 17.17
N GLN A 198 -0.91 -2.74 17.17
CA GLN A 198 0.03 -3.02 16.07
C GLN A 198 0.14 -4.51 15.71
N GLY A 199 0.10 -5.42 16.68
CA GLY A 199 0.13 -6.85 16.42
C GLY A 199 -1.13 -7.33 15.67
N GLU A 200 -2.28 -6.73 16.00
CA GLU A 200 -3.54 -7.03 15.30
C GLU A 200 -3.50 -6.48 13.88
N LEU A 201 -2.96 -5.27 13.69
CA LEU A 201 -2.76 -4.67 12.38
C LEU A 201 -1.81 -5.50 11.50
N PHE A 202 -0.74 -6.05 12.09
CA PHE A 202 0.16 -6.98 11.41
C PHE A 202 -0.60 -8.20 10.91
N LEU A 203 -1.35 -8.89 11.77
CA LEU A 203 -2.12 -10.07 11.37
C LEU A 203 -3.19 -9.73 10.32
N TYR A 204 -3.93 -8.64 10.53
CA TYR A 204 -4.98 -8.20 9.63
C TYR A 204 -4.44 -7.88 8.24
N THR A 205 -3.37 -7.06 8.16
CA THR A 205 -2.78 -6.61 6.89
C THR A 205 -2.33 -7.80 6.06
N HIS A 206 -1.52 -8.68 6.66
CA HIS A 206 -0.98 -9.85 5.96
C HIS A 206 -2.08 -10.87 5.60
N SER A 207 -3.08 -11.06 6.48
CA SER A 207 -4.24 -11.89 6.19
C SER A 207 -5.07 -11.35 5.01
N GLN A 208 -5.28 -10.03 4.94
CA GLN A 208 -6.00 -9.40 3.82
C GLN A 208 -5.21 -9.46 2.51
N MET A 209 -3.88 -9.30 2.55
CA MET A 209 -3.02 -9.50 1.38
C MET A 209 -3.17 -10.92 0.83
N LEU A 210 -3.16 -11.93 1.70
CA LEU A 210 -3.34 -13.32 1.31
C LEU A 210 -4.74 -13.62 0.78
N ALA A 211 -5.80 -13.12 1.43
CA ALA A 211 -7.18 -13.28 0.97
C ALA A 211 -7.34 -12.76 -0.47
N ARG A 212 -6.74 -11.60 -0.76
CA ARG A 212 -6.71 -10.99 -2.10
C ARG A 212 -5.88 -11.81 -3.09
N TYR A 213 -4.70 -12.31 -2.68
CA TYR A 213 -3.86 -13.16 -3.52
C TYR A 213 -4.52 -14.50 -3.88
N GLU A 214 -5.20 -15.14 -2.92
CA GLU A 214 -5.93 -16.38 -3.18
C GLU A 214 -7.16 -16.16 -4.05
N ALA A 215 -7.90 -15.06 -3.84
CA ALA A 215 -8.97 -14.66 -4.76
C ALA A 215 -8.44 -14.41 -6.18
N GLU A 216 -7.26 -13.78 -6.31
CA GLU A 216 -6.60 -13.59 -7.59
C GLU A 216 -6.19 -14.92 -8.23
N GLY A 217 -5.65 -15.85 -7.46
CA GLY A 217 -5.35 -17.21 -7.92
C GLY A 217 -6.59 -17.92 -8.50
N LEU A 218 -7.73 -17.83 -7.84
CA LEU A 218 -8.99 -18.40 -8.31
C LEU A 218 -9.51 -17.75 -9.59
N CYS A 219 -9.12 -16.50 -9.89
CA CYS A 219 -9.39 -15.85 -11.17
C CYS A 219 -8.65 -16.52 -12.36
N TRP A 220 -7.64 -17.34 -12.05
CA TRP A 220 -6.82 -18.10 -13.00
C TRP A 220 -6.81 -19.61 -12.74
N ASP A 221 -7.86 -20.10 -12.07
CA ASP A 221 -8.03 -21.52 -11.73
C ASP A 221 -6.82 -22.12 -10.97
N GLN A 222 -6.11 -21.30 -10.20
CA GLN A 222 -5.04 -21.78 -9.32
C GLN A 222 -5.62 -22.38 -8.04
N PRO A 223 -4.97 -23.42 -7.48
CA PRO A 223 -5.34 -23.91 -6.15
C PRO A 223 -5.06 -22.83 -5.10
N LEU A 224 -5.78 -22.92 -3.97
CA LEU A 224 -5.44 -22.16 -2.77
C LEU A 224 -4.01 -22.44 -2.34
N VAL A 225 -3.37 -21.44 -1.74
CA VAL A 225 -1.99 -21.51 -1.26
C VAL A 225 -1.88 -22.60 -0.19
N ARG A 226 -0.82 -23.40 -0.26
CA ARG A 226 -0.49 -24.36 0.81
C ARG A 226 0.26 -23.62 1.93
N PRO A 227 -0.17 -23.70 3.20
CA PRO A 227 0.52 -23.04 4.30
C PRO A 227 1.86 -23.70 4.63
N TRP A 228 2.84 -22.91 5.05
CA TRP A 228 4.13 -23.39 5.55
C TRP A 228 4.06 -23.81 7.03
N ASN A 229 3.15 -24.73 7.37
CA ASN A 229 2.92 -25.16 8.76
C ASN A 229 3.98 -26.17 9.25
N LEU A 230 4.52 -26.97 8.33
CA LEU A 230 5.57 -27.96 8.58
C LEU A 230 6.88 -27.44 7.99
N TYR A 231 7.90 -27.25 8.84
CA TYR A 231 9.14 -26.56 8.46
C TYR A 231 10.17 -27.47 7.74
N ASP A 232 9.79 -28.71 7.43
CA ASP A 232 10.46 -29.60 6.47
C ASP A 232 9.78 -29.70 5.11
N GLU A 233 8.77 -28.87 4.86
CA GLU A 233 8.20 -28.80 3.52
C GLU A 233 9.19 -28.30 2.47
N VAL A 234 8.83 -28.57 1.23
CA VAL A 234 9.52 -28.08 0.03
C VAL A 234 8.63 -27.11 -0.73
N LEU A 235 9.24 -26.08 -1.30
CA LEU A 235 8.59 -25.19 -2.26
C LEU A 235 8.56 -25.90 -3.62
N GLN A 236 7.38 -26.37 -4.03
CA GLN A 236 7.22 -27.09 -5.29
C GLN A 236 7.74 -26.30 -6.50
N TRP A 237 7.56 -24.99 -6.47
CA TRP A 237 7.96 -24.08 -7.55
C TRP A 237 9.22 -23.33 -7.16
N GLY A 238 10.14 -23.20 -8.11
CA GLY A 238 11.28 -22.30 -7.98
C GLY A 238 10.86 -20.85 -8.24
N TYR A 239 11.76 -19.92 -7.94
CA TYR A 239 11.57 -18.50 -8.19
C TYR A 239 12.88 -17.89 -8.68
N GLN A 240 12.76 -16.99 -9.65
CA GLN A 240 13.83 -16.12 -10.07
C GLN A 240 13.34 -14.68 -9.97
N PRO A 241 14.08 -13.77 -9.30
CA PRO A 241 13.77 -12.35 -9.33
C PRO A 241 13.67 -11.81 -10.74
N VAL A 242 12.89 -10.74 -10.92
CA VAL A 242 12.84 -10.01 -12.19
C VAL A 242 14.26 -9.60 -12.62
N PRO A 243 14.60 -9.57 -13.93
CA PRO A 243 15.99 -9.45 -14.39
C PRO A 243 16.81 -8.34 -13.73
N ALA A 244 16.22 -7.17 -13.50
CA ALA A 244 16.92 -6.05 -12.86
C ALA A 244 17.19 -6.21 -11.36
N LEU A 245 16.57 -7.18 -10.69
CA LEU A 245 16.83 -7.50 -9.29
C LEU A 245 17.84 -8.64 -9.11
N GLN A 246 18.22 -9.35 -10.18
CA GLN A 246 19.13 -10.51 -10.09
C GLN A 246 20.56 -10.13 -9.70
N GLU A 247 20.97 -8.87 -9.90
CA GLU A 247 22.24 -8.35 -9.41
C GLU A 247 22.27 -8.20 -7.88
N TYR A 248 21.10 -8.04 -7.25
CA TYR A 248 20.98 -7.79 -5.81
C TYR A 248 20.52 -9.03 -5.04
N TYR A 249 19.76 -9.92 -5.69
CA TYR A 249 19.08 -11.03 -5.03
C TYR A 249 19.13 -12.31 -5.87
N SER A 250 19.27 -13.42 -5.18
CA SER A 250 19.27 -14.76 -5.76
C SER A 250 17.87 -15.36 -5.80
N GLY A 251 17.66 -16.27 -6.76
CA GLY A 251 16.50 -17.13 -6.83
C GLY A 251 16.68 -18.45 -6.06
N TYR A 252 15.76 -19.38 -6.27
CA TYR A 252 15.87 -20.75 -5.79
C TYR A 252 15.22 -21.73 -6.77
N GLU A 253 15.75 -22.95 -6.78
CA GLU A 253 15.28 -24.02 -7.66
C GLU A 253 13.97 -24.64 -7.14
N PRO A 254 13.18 -25.28 -8.01
CA PRO A 254 12.04 -26.11 -7.58
C PRO A 254 12.45 -27.14 -6.52
N PHE A 255 11.55 -27.40 -5.58
CA PHE A 255 11.71 -28.29 -4.43
C PHE A 255 12.78 -27.88 -3.42
N SER A 256 13.14 -26.58 -3.39
CA SER A 256 13.98 -26.03 -2.32
C SER A 256 13.26 -26.08 -0.95
N SER A 257 14.02 -26.26 0.12
CA SER A 257 13.54 -26.28 1.51
C SER A 257 14.47 -25.50 2.43
N TRP A 258 13.99 -25.15 3.62
CA TRP A 258 14.86 -24.60 4.65
C TRP A 258 16.00 -25.55 5.03
N TYR A 259 17.19 -25.00 5.24
CA TYR A 259 18.27 -25.72 5.87
C TYR A 259 17.95 -25.97 7.33
N ARG A 260 17.97 -27.24 7.76
CA ARG A 260 17.61 -27.61 9.15
C ARG A 260 18.50 -26.94 10.21
N ILE A 261 19.77 -26.72 9.90
CA ILE A 261 20.71 -25.97 10.76
C ILE A 261 21.04 -24.64 10.09
N ARG A 262 21.83 -24.69 9.01
CA ARG A 262 22.25 -23.52 8.23
C ARG A 262 22.68 -23.91 6.83
N ASN A 263 22.70 -22.94 5.92
CA ASN A 263 23.34 -23.09 4.62
C ASN A 263 24.86 -23.24 4.83
N PRO A 264 25.49 -24.34 4.37
CA PRO A 264 26.91 -24.58 4.57
C PRO A 264 27.81 -23.60 3.82
N ASP A 265 27.30 -22.99 2.74
CA ASP A 265 28.05 -22.09 1.86
C ASP A 265 27.93 -20.62 2.28
N MET A 266 26.97 -20.28 3.13
CA MET A 266 26.79 -18.94 3.69
C MET A 266 27.80 -18.71 4.82
N ALA A 267 28.33 -17.51 4.99
CA ALA A 267 29.15 -17.20 6.17
C ALA A 267 28.34 -17.34 7.47
N ASP A 268 28.99 -17.68 8.58
CA ASP A 268 28.32 -17.63 9.89
C ASP A 268 28.12 -16.17 10.29
N VAL A 269 26.89 -15.83 10.65
CA VAL A 269 26.54 -14.49 11.15
C VAL A 269 26.33 -14.63 12.66
N PRO A 270 27.26 -14.11 13.50
CA PRO A 270 27.18 -14.25 14.94
C PRO A 270 25.85 -13.77 15.50
N GLY A 271 25.22 -14.61 16.33
CA GLY A 271 23.92 -14.31 16.96
C GLY A 271 22.70 -14.45 16.03
N VAL A 272 22.89 -14.95 14.80
CA VAL A 272 21.79 -15.18 13.83
C VAL A 272 21.58 -16.65 13.54
N THR A 273 22.62 -17.50 13.50
CA THR A 273 22.47 -18.93 13.20
C THR A 273 21.70 -19.66 14.31
N MET A 274 20.44 -20.02 14.03
CA MET A 274 19.55 -20.83 14.85
C MET A 274 18.97 -21.94 13.97
N GLY A 275 18.77 -23.12 14.57
CA GLY A 275 18.22 -24.25 13.85
C GLY A 275 16.72 -24.11 13.64
N VAL A 276 16.17 -24.85 12.67
CA VAL A 276 14.72 -24.94 12.49
C VAL A 276 14.03 -25.50 13.75
N GLY A 277 14.73 -26.30 14.56
CA GLY A 277 14.21 -26.81 15.83
C GLY A 277 13.85 -25.72 16.85
N ASP A 278 14.64 -24.64 16.91
CA ASP A 278 14.34 -23.50 17.80
C ASP A 278 13.04 -22.80 17.37
N MET A 279 12.83 -22.68 16.05
CA MET A 279 11.59 -22.12 15.50
C MET A 279 10.38 -23.02 15.74
N GLU A 280 10.55 -24.34 15.62
CA GLU A 280 9.49 -25.31 15.92
C GLU A 280 9.06 -25.20 17.39
N GLU A 281 10.01 -24.99 18.32
CA GLU A 281 9.70 -24.73 19.73
C GLU A 281 8.89 -23.44 19.92
N TRP A 282 9.30 -22.33 19.30
CA TRP A 282 8.54 -21.08 19.36
C TRP A 282 7.13 -21.21 18.78
N ARG A 283 7.00 -21.84 17.61
CA ARG A 283 5.73 -22.14 16.96
C ARG A 283 4.80 -22.90 17.91
N ASP A 284 5.30 -23.98 18.51
CA ASP A 284 4.54 -24.83 19.41
C ASP A 284 4.17 -24.11 20.71
N ASN A 285 5.03 -23.22 21.21
CA ASN A 285 4.75 -22.40 22.39
C ASN A 285 3.67 -21.34 22.13
N ILE A 286 3.66 -20.72 20.95
CA ILE A 286 2.58 -19.79 20.55
C ILE A 286 1.26 -20.56 20.38
N TYR A 287 1.27 -21.75 19.76
CA TYR A 287 0.07 -22.60 19.69
C TYR A 287 -0.46 -22.97 21.08
N LYS A 288 0.42 -23.33 22.03
CA LYS A 288 0.02 -23.59 23.42
C LYS A 288 -0.54 -22.34 24.11
N ALA A 289 0.01 -21.15 23.87
CA ALA A 289 -0.51 -19.91 24.44
C ALA A 289 -1.94 -19.62 23.97
N ILE A 290 -2.20 -19.80 22.67
CA ILE A 290 -3.56 -19.73 22.10
C ILE A 290 -4.45 -20.78 22.77
N GLN A 291 -4.05 -22.05 22.78
CA GLN A 291 -4.85 -23.15 23.34
C GLN A 291 -5.16 -22.97 24.83
N ASN A 292 -4.24 -22.41 25.60
CA ASN A 292 -4.41 -22.19 27.04
C ASN A 292 -5.17 -20.89 27.34
N GLY A 293 -5.16 -19.92 26.43
CA GLY A 293 -5.79 -18.61 26.61
C GLY A 293 -4.99 -17.68 27.52
N TYR A 294 -3.69 -17.87 27.60
CA TYR A 294 -2.79 -16.96 28.30
C TYR A 294 -1.38 -17.00 27.71
N ILE A 295 -0.63 -15.92 27.91
CA ILE A 295 0.78 -15.77 27.56
C ILE A 295 1.61 -15.78 28.84
N ASN A 296 2.77 -16.42 28.81
CA ASN A 296 3.70 -16.41 29.93
C ASN A 296 4.47 -15.09 29.96
N THR A 297 4.47 -14.44 31.12
CA THR A 297 5.32 -13.28 31.39
C THR A 297 6.37 -13.66 32.44
N LYS A 298 7.54 -13.04 32.34
CA LYS A 298 8.65 -13.18 33.27
C LYS A 298 9.01 -11.83 33.88
N LYS A 299 9.38 -11.85 35.15
CA LYS A 299 10.06 -10.75 35.83
C LYS A 299 11.42 -11.23 36.28
N VAL A 300 12.46 -10.64 35.70
CA VAL A 300 13.85 -10.91 36.07
C VAL A 300 14.15 -10.17 37.38
N THR A 301 14.61 -10.89 38.40
CA THR A 301 15.09 -10.30 39.65
C THR A 301 16.47 -10.83 39.98
N GLU A 302 17.24 -10.11 40.79
CA GLU A 302 18.61 -10.50 41.18
C GLU A 302 18.72 -11.92 41.78
N LYS A 303 17.62 -12.47 42.33
CA LYS A 303 17.63 -13.76 43.02
C LYS A 303 16.99 -14.90 42.22
N ARG A 304 15.96 -14.63 41.41
CA ARG A 304 15.24 -15.62 40.59
C ARG A 304 14.27 -14.97 39.60
N ASN A 305 13.95 -15.66 38.52
CA ASN A 305 12.83 -15.29 37.65
C ASN A 305 11.50 -15.61 38.34
N GLN A 306 10.54 -14.69 38.22
CA GLN A 306 9.15 -14.91 38.62
C GLN A 306 8.30 -14.98 37.35
N TYR A 307 7.29 -15.84 37.34
CA TYR A 307 6.40 -16.02 36.20
C TYR A 307 4.96 -15.70 36.58
N ARG A 308 4.23 -15.05 35.67
CA ARG A 308 2.79 -14.78 35.81
C ARG A 308 2.11 -14.94 34.45
N PRO A 309 0.95 -15.59 34.35
CA PRO A 309 0.22 -15.63 33.09
C PRO A 309 -0.49 -14.30 32.83
N LEU A 310 -0.40 -13.79 31.61
CA LEU A 310 -1.24 -12.72 31.06
C LEU A 310 -2.43 -13.37 30.36
N LEU A 311 -3.64 -13.12 30.84
CA LEU A 311 -4.86 -13.72 30.29
C LEU A 311 -5.23 -13.09 28.94
N LEU A 312 -5.57 -13.95 27.98
CA LEU A 312 -6.10 -13.54 26.68
C LEU A 312 -7.62 -13.42 26.76
N THR A 313 -8.15 -12.42 26.07
CA THR A 313 -9.58 -12.13 25.92
C THR A 313 -9.90 -11.99 24.43
N GLY A 314 -11.20 -11.95 24.09
CA GLY A 314 -11.61 -11.69 22.71
C GLY A 314 -11.13 -10.34 22.17
N GLU A 315 -10.93 -9.34 23.03
CA GLU A 315 -10.50 -8.00 22.63
C GLU A 315 -9.00 -7.88 22.41
N ASN A 316 -8.19 -8.64 23.15
CA ASN A 316 -6.73 -8.48 23.12
C ASN A 316 -5.99 -9.58 22.35
N ILE A 317 -6.64 -10.73 22.08
CA ILE A 317 -5.93 -11.92 21.62
C ILE A 317 -5.23 -11.72 20.28
N LEU A 318 -5.89 -11.13 19.28
CA LEU A 318 -5.27 -10.94 17.97
C LEU A 318 -4.08 -9.99 18.05
N ASN A 319 -4.16 -8.95 18.89
CA ASN A 319 -3.04 -8.04 19.11
C ASN A 319 -1.84 -8.75 19.76
N TYR A 320 -2.08 -9.51 20.82
CA TYR A 320 -0.99 -10.21 21.49
C TYR A 320 -0.38 -11.31 20.62
N ILE A 321 -1.18 -12.13 19.95
CA ILE A 321 -0.66 -13.18 19.07
C ILE A 321 0.11 -12.59 17.89
N GLY A 322 -0.41 -11.54 17.25
CA GLY A 322 0.30 -10.88 16.16
C GLY A 322 1.60 -10.25 16.62
N GLY A 323 1.61 -9.61 17.79
CA GLY A 323 2.83 -9.04 18.36
C GLY A 323 3.86 -10.08 18.79
N LEU A 324 3.44 -11.29 19.22
CA LEU A 324 4.36 -12.40 19.49
C LEU A 324 5.01 -12.89 18.18
N LEU A 325 4.21 -13.08 17.12
CA LEU A 325 4.71 -13.54 15.82
C LEU A 325 5.75 -12.57 15.24
N ASP A 326 5.43 -11.27 15.28
CA ASP A 326 6.30 -10.20 14.76
C ASP A 326 7.33 -9.69 15.78
N ALA A 327 7.46 -10.34 16.94
CA ALA A 327 8.42 -10.03 17.98
C ALA A 327 8.39 -8.58 18.50
N GLN A 328 7.20 -8.00 18.61
CA GLN A 328 6.92 -6.65 19.06
C GLN A 328 7.00 -6.52 20.60
N TYR A 329 7.92 -7.26 21.25
CA TYR A 329 8.01 -7.37 22.72
C TYR A 329 8.11 -6.02 23.42
N LYS A 330 8.82 -5.08 22.79
CA LYS A 330 9.03 -3.74 23.31
C LYS A 330 7.86 -2.80 23.04
N PHE A 331 6.92 -3.16 22.16
CA PHE A 331 5.73 -2.39 21.81
C PHE A 331 4.49 -2.78 22.63
N PHE A 332 4.52 -3.91 23.33
CA PHE A 332 3.44 -4.27 24.23
C PHE A 332 3.28 -3.27 25.38
N ASP A 333 2.03 -3.10 25.82
CA ASP A 333 1.74 -2.33 27.01
C ASP A 333 2.45 -2.95 28.22
N LYS A 334 3.08 -2.10 29.05
CA LYS A 334 3.78 -2.55 30.25
C LYS A 334 2.82 -3.33 31.13
N THR A 335 3.17 -4.57 31.45
CA THR A 335 2.32 -5.38 32.32
C THR A 335 2.51 -4.97 33.79
N GLU A 336 1.51 -5.28 34.63
CA GLU A 336 1.55 -4.91 36.06
C GLU A 336 2.81 -5.43 36.76
N ASN A 337 3.32 -4.66 37.73
CA ASN A 337 4.39 -5.07 38.65
C ASN A 337 5.73 -5.39 37.97
N GLY A 338 5.97 -4.91 36.76
CA GLY A 338 7.26 -5.05 36.04
C GLY A 338 7.52 -6.45 35.53
N PHE A 339 6.47 -7.15 35.09
CA PHE A 339 6.61 -8.36 34.28
C PHE A 339 6.67 -7.96 32.80
N ASP A 340 7.43 -8.72 32.02
CA ASP A 340 7.53 -8.59 30.58
C ASP A 340 7.19 -9.93 29.92
N ILE A 341 6.75 -9.92 28.67
CA ILE A 341 6.50 -11.16 27.93
C ILE A 341 7.80 -11.96 27.81
N ASP A 342 7.70 -13.29 27.98
CA ASP A 342 8.88 -14.15 27.93
C ASP A 342 9.40 -14.35 26.49
N GLN A 343 10.22 -13.41 26.02
CA GLN A 343 10.79 -13.45 24.67
C GLN A 343 11.61 -14.71 24.39
N ASP A 344 12.23 -15.34 25.40
CA ASP A 344 13.02 -16.56 25.20
C ASP A 344 12.11 -17.74 24.83
N LEU A 345 10.87 -17.72 25.34
CA LEU A 345 9.87 -18.76 25.10
C LEU A 345 9.20 -18.65 23.73
N TYR A 346 8.98 -17.41 23.25
CA TYR A 346 8.19 -17.12 22.05
C TYR A 346 9.03 -16.69 20.83
N GLY A 347 10.28 -16.26 21.04
CA GLY A 347 11.26 -16.05 20.00
C GLY A 347 10.94 -14.94 19.01
N ILE A 348 11.40 -15.10 17.76
CA ILE A 348 11.24 -14.08 16.70
C ILE A 348 10.68 -14.70 15.41
N LEU A 349 9.62 -15.51 15.57
CA LEU A 349 9.18 -16.50 14.59
C LEU A 349 9.00 -15.96 13.17
N TYR A 350 8.18 -14.91 12.98
CA TYR A 350 7.88 -14.34 11.66
C TYR A 350 9.16 -13.89 10.95
N ASN A 351 9.90 -13.00 11.61
CA ASN A 351 11.09 -12.36 11.10
C ASN A 351 12.20 -13.38 10.81
N TYR A 352 12.39 -14.37 11.69
CA TYR A 352 13.39 -15.40 11.46
C TYR A 352 13.03 -16.36 10.33
N GLY A 353 11.74 -16.65 10.12
CA GLY A 353 11.27 -17.42 8.97
C GLY A 353 11.57 -16.75 7.63
N LEU A 354 11.43 -15.42 7.55
CA LEU A 354 11.87 -14.66 6.37
C LEU A 354 13.38 -14.87 6.10
N GLY A 355 14.19 -14.88 7.16
CA GLY A 355 15.62 -15.15 7.10
C GLY A 355 15.95 -16.55 6.60
N LYS A 356 15.18 -17.57 6.99
CA LYS A 356 15.35 -18.95 6.50
C LYS A 356 15.00 -19.10 5.01
N PHE A 357 14.00 -18.37 4.52
CA PHE A 357 13.73 -18.29 3.08
C PHE A 357 14.85 -17.57 2.33
N ALA A 358 15.36 -16.47 2.86
CA ALA A 358 16.51 -15.77 2.27
C ALA A 358 17.78 -16.64 2.22
N GLU A 359 18.06 -17.38 3.29
CA GLU A 359 19.19 -18.31 3.39
C GLU A 359 19.09 -19.47 2.40
N MET A 360 17.88 -20.00 2.21
CA MET A 360 17.62 -21.10 1.27
C MET A 360 18.01 -20.73 -0.17
N SER A 361 17.83 -19.46 -0.55
CA SER A 361 18.18 -18.91 -1.86
C SER A 361 19.66 -18.53 -1.99
N TYR A 362 20.44 -18.55 -0.90
CA TYR A 362 21.85 -18.15 -0.94
C TYR A 362 22.69 -19.15 -1.76
N ARG A 363 23.49 -18.63 -2.69
CA ARG A 363 24.38 -19.41 -3.56
C ARG A 363 25.69 -18.64 -3.80
N VAL A 364 26.83 -19.30 -3.61
CA VAL A 364 28.15 -18.73 -3.96
C VAL A 364 28.30 -18.50 -5.47
N ALA A 365 27.61 -19.30 -6.29
CA ALA A 365 27.59 -19.16 -7.74
C ALA A 365 26.88 -17.88 -8.22
N ASP A 366 26.00 -17.31 -7.40
CA ASP A 366 25.22 -16.09 -7.68
C ASP A 366 25.78 -14.93 -6.84
N ASP A 367 27.11 -14.76 -6.87
CA ASP A 367 27.88 -13.74 -6.15
C ASP A 367 27.69 -13.71 -4.62
N GLY A 368 27.09 -14.76 -4.04
CA GLY A 368 26.78 -14.81 -2.62
C GLY A 368 25.63 -13.89 -2.22
N ASN A 369 24.69 -13.63 -3.13
CA ASN A 369 23.49 -12.85 -2.84
C ASN A 369 22.44 -13.67 -2.07
N TYR A 370 21.70 -13.00 -1.19
CA TYR A 370 20.57 -13.57 -0.45
C TYR A 370 19.29 -13.58 -1.31
N GLY A 371 18.32 -14.40 -0.90
CA GLY A 371 16.97 -14.34 -1.47
C GLY A 371 16.23 -13.06 -1.11
N LEU A 372 15.26 -12.69 -1.94
CA LEU A 372 14.49 -11.44 -1.85
C LEU A 372 13.74 -11.28 -0.51
N MET A 373 13.40 -12.40 0.14
CA MET A 373 12.74 -12.43 1.46
C MET A 373 13.57 -11.80 2.60
N ILE A 374 14.85 -11.49 2.39
CA ILE A 374 15.67 -10.78 3.37
C ILE A 374 15.27 -9.32 3.55
N SER A 375 14.52 -8.77 2.60
CA SER A 375 14.22 -7.34 2.53
C SER A 375 12.75 -7.06 2.27
N ASN A 376 12.22 -6.09 3.02
CA ASN A 376 10.88 -5.53 2.79
C ASN A 376 10.76 -4.78 1.44
N PHE A 377 11.87 -4.57 0.73
CA PHE A 377 11.92 -3.96 -0.61
C PHE A 377 11.13 -4.75 -1.67
N GLY A 378 11.11 -6.08 -1.56
CA GLY A 378 10.50 -6.93 -2.59
C GLY A 378 9.96 -8.27 -2.11
N ALA A 379 9.89 -8.53 -0.80
CA ALA A 379 9.43 -9.82 -0.27
C ALA A 379 8.13 -10.34 -0.91
N ALA A 380 7.15 -9.46 -1.16
CA ALA A 380 5.87 -9.82 -1.75
C ALA A 380 5.96 -10.31 -3.23
N ARG A 381 7.09 -10.07 -3.93
CA ARG A 381 7.36 -10.60 -5.28
C ARG A 381 7.62 -12.10 -5.26
N ASP A 382 8.24 -12.58 -4.18
CA ASP A 382 8.64 -13.97 -4.01
C ASP A 382 7.41 -14.85 -3.70
N PRO A 383 7.13 -15.91 -4.48
CA PRO A 383 6.04 -16.84 -4.19
C PRO A 383 6.07 -17.47 -2.79
N CYS A 384 7.24 -17.60 -2.15
CA CYS A 384 7.33 -18.20 -0.82
C CYS A 384 6.81 -17.28 0.31
N PHE A 385 6.64 -15.99 0.05
CA PHE A 385 5.96 -15.06 0.95
C PHE A 385 4.57 -15.56 1.33
N TYR A 386 3.78 -16.02 0.35
CA TYR A 386 2.36 -16.35 0.56
C TYR A 386 2.13 -17.62 1.40
N PRO A 387 2.87 -18.74 1.21
CA PRO A 387 2.85 -19.86 2.15
C PRO A 387 3.21 -19.45 3.59
N TRP A 388 4.19 -18.56 3.76
CA TRP A 388 4.59 -18.05 5.07
C TRP A 388 3.52 -17.16 5.69
N THR A 389 2.95 -16.24 4.91
CA THR A 389 1.82 -15.42 5.32
C THR A 389 0.61 -16.27 5.71
N LYS A 390 0.35 -17.36 4.98
CA LYS A 390 -0.74 -18.29 5.32
C LYS A 390 -0.50 -19.02 6.63
N HIS A 391 0.75 -19.37 6.92
CA HIS A 391 1.12 -19.90 8.24
C HIS A 391 0.83 -18.87 9.35
N MET A 392 1.14 -17.58 9.15
CA MET A 392 0.80 -16.52 10.10
C MET A 392 -0.73 -16.35 10.26
N GLN A 393 -1.47 -16.38 9.15
CA GLN A 393 -2.93 -16.31 9.15
C GLN A 393 -3.56 -17.47 9.96
N ASP A 394 -2.98 -18.68 9.90
CA ASP A 394 -3.47 -19.83 10.67
C ASP A 394 -3.41 -19.61 12.19
N PHE A 395 -2.39 -18.90 12.72
CA PHE A 395 -2.39 -18.49 14.13
C PHE A 395 -3.52 -17.52 14.44
N GLY A 396 -3.74 -16.53 13.57
CA GLY A 396 -4.87 -15.59 13.68
C GLY A 396 -6.22 -16.30 13.66
N ARG A 397 -6.38 -17.31 12.80
CA ARG A 397 -7.59 -18.14 12.72
C ARG A 397 -7.82 -18.94 14.00
N LEU A 398 -6.78 -19.59 14.52
CA LEU A 398 -6.87 -20.33 15.79
C LEU A 398 -7.20 -19.41 16.97
N ALA A 399 -6.57 -18.23 17.00
CA ALA A 399 -6.83 -17.20 18.00
C ALA A 399 -8.28 -16.68 17.94
N GLY A 400 -8.76 -16.35 16.74
CA GLY A 400 -10.13 -15.86 16.55
C GLY A 400 -11.20 -16.92 16.78
N ALA A 401 -10.91 -18.19 16.52
CA ALA A 401 -11.81 -19.30 16.80
C ALA A 401 -11.95 -19.59 18.31
N ARG A 402 -10.94 -19.27 19.12
CA ARG A 402 -10.98 -19.48 20.57
C ARG A 402 -11.99 -18.57 21.27
N TYR A 403 -12.10 -17.33 20.83
CA TYR A 403 -13.00 -16.33 21.41
C TYR A 403 -14.01 -15.89 20.34
N PRO A 404 -14.98 -16.76 19.99
CA PRO A 404 -16.00 -16.42 19.02
C PRO A 404 -16.78 -15.19 19.49
N GLN A 405 -17.24 -14.39 18.53
CA GLN A 405 -17.96 -13.16 18.76
C GLN A 405 -19.43 -13.28 18.39
N ASP A 406 -20.28 -12.57 19.11
CA ASP A 406 -21.69 -12.42 18.79
C ASP A 406 -21.87 -11.22 17.85
N ILE A 407 -22.27 -11.49 16.60
CA ILE A 407 -22.47 -10.43 15.60
C ILE A 407 -23.66 -9.51 15.92
N THR A 408 -24.51 -9.87 16.88
CA THR A 408 -25.64 -9.04 17.32
C THR A 408 -25.25 -8.05 18.42
N GLN A 409 -24.10 -8.24 19.07
CA GLN A 409 -23.65 -7.43 20.21
C GLN A 409 -23.50 -5.94 19.87
N HIS A 410 -23.06 -5.63 18.65
CA HIS A 410 -22.80 -4.27 18.17
C HIS A 410 -23.66 -3.91 16.96
N ARG A 411 -24.80 -4.60 16.77
CA ARG A 411 -25.69 -4.33 15.64
C ARG A 411 -26.24 -2.90 15.72
N ALA A 412 -26.38 -2.24 14.58
CA ALA A 412 -27.20 -1.04 14.50
C ALA A 412 -28.70 -1.39 14.44
N ASP A 413 -29.54 -0.54 15.02
CA ASP A 413 -31.00 -0.60 14.88
C ASP A 413 -31.43 0.00 13.52
N VAL A 414 -31.10 -0.74 12.46
CA VAL A 414 -31.41 -0.41 11.05
C VAL A 414 -31.74 -1.67 10.25
N THR A 415 -32.46 -1.49 9.16
CA THR A 415 -32.62 -2.48 8.07
C THR A 415 -31.79 -2.04 6.86
N LEU A 416 -30.90 -2.93 6.39
CA LEU A 416 -30.14 -2.75 5.16
C LEU A 416 -30.84 -3.47 4.00
N SER A 417 -30.83 -2.85 2.83
CA SER A 417 -31.36 -3.46 1.59
C SER A 417 -30.66 -2.91 0.35
N ASN A 418 -30.92 -3.50 -0.82
CA ASN A 418 -30.46 -3.01 -2.11
C ASN A 418 -28.94 -2.75 -2.18
N LEU A 419 -28.12 -3.65 -1.61
CA LEU A 419 -26.66 -3.59 -1.77
C LEU A 419 -26.29 -3.85 -3.23
N VAL A 420 -25.64 -2.88 -3.87
CA VAL A 420 -25.23 -2.96 -5.27
C VAL A 420 -23.77 -2.52 -5.40
N LEU A 421 -23.01 -3.26 -6.20
CA LEU A 421 -21.69 -2.85 -6.70
C LEU A 421 -21.78 -2.73 -8.23
N ARG A 422 -21.43 -1.56 -8.77
CA ARG A 422 -21.63 -1.22 -10.19
C ARG A 422 -20.59 -0.21 -10.69
N PRO A 423 -20.44 -0.02 -12.01
CA PRO A 423 -19.61 1.04 -12.57
C PRO A 423 -20.18 2.42 -12.23
N GLN A 424 -19.32 3.44 -12.17
CA GLN A 424 -19.76 4.84 -11.98
C GLN A 424 -20.41 5.42 -13.24
N ASP A 425 -20.00 4.99 -14.44
CA ASP A 425 -20.64 5.44 -15.68
C ASP A 425 -22.04 4.86 -15.80
N THR A 426 -23.04 5.74 -15.64
CA THR A 426 -24.47 5.41 -15.78
C THR A 426 -24.86 4.87 -17.15
N ASN A 427 -24.06 5.11 -18.19
CA ASN A 427 -24.27 4.57 -19.53
C ASN A 427 -23.63 3.17 -19.72
N HIS A 428 -22.85 2.70 -18.75
CA HIS A 428 -22.19 1.42 -18.85
C HIS A 428 -23.22 0.27 -18.90
N PRO A 429 -23.06 -0.75 -19.77
CA PRO A 429 -24.02 -1.85 -19.90
C PRO A 429 -24.27 -2.66 -18.62
N LEU A 430 -23.34 -2.59 -17.67
CA LEU A 430 -23.46 -3.24 -16.35
C LEU A 430 -24.11 -2.36 -15.28
N TYR A 431 -24.34 -1.07 -15.52
CA TYR A 431 -24.85 -0.15 -14.49
C TYR A 431 -26.14 -0.66 -13.84
N SER A 432 -27.12 -1.07 -14.66
CA SER A 432 -28.39 -1.63 -14.17
C SER A 432 -28.34 -3.14 -13.88
N LYS A 433 -27.38 -3.87 -14.46
CA LYS A 433 -27.26 -5.33 -14.30
C LYS A 433 -26.47 -5.73 -13.06
N GLY A 434 -25.68 -4.81 -12.50
CA GLY A 434 -24.69 -5.08 -11.47
C GLY A 434 -23.42 -5.73 -12.03
N GLY A 435 -22.34 -5.65 -11.26
CA GLY A 435 -21.03 -6.16 -11.63
C GLY A 435 -20.04 -5.06 -12.02
N VAL A 436 -18.78 -5.43 -12.14
CA VAL A 436 -17.65 -4.51 -12.32
C VAL A 436 -16.64 -5.09 -13.32
N VAL A 437 -15.78 -4.22 -13.85
CA VAL A 437 -14.81 -4.58 -14.89
C VAL A 437 -13.39 -4.34 -14.39
N SER A 438 -12.56 -5.38 -14.45
CA SER A 438 -11.11 -5.27 -14.27
C SER A 438 -10.42 -5.26 -15.63
N VAL A 439 -9.26 -4.63 -15.73
CA VAL A 439 -8.52 -4.43 -16.97
C VAL A 439 -7.07 -4.86 -16.76
N LEU A 440 -6.57 -5.78 -17.58
CA LEU A 440 -5.14 -6.06 -17.66
C LEU A 440 -4.51 -5.21 -18.78
N GLY A 441 -3.73 -4.22 -18.38
CA GLY A 441 -2.92 -3.37 -19.24
C GLY A 441 -1.47 -3.87 -19.38
N PRO A 442 -0.65 -3.20 -20.20
CA PRO A 442 0.78 -3.48 -20.29
C PRO A 442 1.50 -3.14 -18.97
N PRO A 443 2.50 -3.94 -18.53
CA PRO A 443 3.30 -3.62 -17.36
C PRO A 443 4.26 -2.46 -17.64
N ALA A 444 4.59 -1.67 -16.62
CA ALA A 444 5.71 -0.73 -16.66
C ALA A 444 7.01 -1.47 -16.28
N THR A 445 7.74 -1.94 -17.30
CA THR A 445 8.97 -2.72 -17.08
C THR A 445 10.08 -1.90 -16.41
N ASP A 446 10.12 -0.59 -16.65
CA ASP A 446 11.01 0.35 -15.96
C ASP A 446 10.67 0.52 -14.46
N MET A 447 9.46 0.10 -14.07
CA MET A 447 9.00 -0.01 -12.68
C MET A 447 9.05 -1.45 -12.17
N LEU A 448 9.82 -2.33 -12.82
CA LEU A 448 10.01 -3.73 -12.42
C LEU A 448 8.71 -4.54 -12.36
N GLU A 449 7.70 -4.14 -13.12
CA GLU A 449 6.47 -4.89 -13.28
C GLU A 449 6.64 -5.97 -14.37
N THR A 450 5.93 -7.08 -14.21
CA THR A 450 5.97 -8.22 -15.12
C THR A 450 4.58 -8.59 -15.63
N LYS A 451 4.49 -9.21 -16.80
CA LYS A 451 3.26 -9.70 -17.47
C LYS A 451 2.21 -8.62 -17.80
N ALA A 452 1.65 -7.93 -16.81
CA ALA A 452 0.56 -6.97 -16.94
C ALA A 452 0.57 -5.91 -15.83
N LYS A 453 -0.22 -4.85 -16.01
CA LYS A 453 -0.67 -3.96 -14.93
C LYS A 453 -2.16 -4.19 -14.76
N LEU A 454 -2.58 -4.72 -13.60
CA LEU A 454 -4.01 -4.83 -13.28
C LEU A 454 -4.54 -3.44 -12.92
N ASP A 455 -5.74 -3.14 -13.39
CA ASP A 455 -6.52 -1.96 -13.04
C ASP A 455 -8.02 -2.29 -13.10
N HIS A 456 -8.88 -1.32 -12.89
CA HIS A 456 -10.33 -1.47 -13.04
C HIS A 456 -11.00 -0.21 -13.59
N GLU A 457 -12.18 -0.40 -14.20
CA GLU A 457 -13.04 0.75 -14.46
C GLU A 457 -13.55 1.33 -13.14
N PRO A 458 -13.76 2.66 -13.04
CA PRO A 458 -14.24 3.26 -11.80
C PRO A 458 -15.58 2.66 -11.35
N TYR A 459 -15.65 2.24 -10.10
CA TYR A 459 -16.83 1.60 -9.52
C TYR A 459 -17.36 2.35 -8.30
N GLU A 460 -18.64 2.12 -7.98
CA GLU A 460 -19.28 2.56 -6.76
C GLU A 460 -20.03 1.41 -6.12
N TRP A 461 -20.17 1.48 -4.79
CA TRP A 461 -21.10 0.64 -4.07
C TRP A 461 -22.20 1.49 -3.42
N SER A 462 -23.40 0.95 -3.36
CA SER A 462 -24.54 1.61 -2.71
C SER A 462 -25.34 0.65 -1.85
N VAL A 463 -25.93 1.15 -0.77
CA VAL A 463 -26.85 0.40 0.09
C VAL A 463 -27.95 1.32 0.60
N ASP A 464 -29.17 0.78 0.69
CA ASP A 464 -30.30 1.47 1.31
C ASP A 464 -30.34 1.15 2.80
N ILE A 465 -30.50 2.20 3.60
CA ILE A 465 -30.51 2.15 5.06
C ILE A 465 -31.84 2.70 5.55
N THR A 466 -32.57 1.92 6.33
CA THR A 466 -33.80 2.37 6.99
C THR A 466 -33.62 2.22 8.49
N SER A 467 -33.67 3.32 9.23
CA SER A 467 -33.64 3.26 10.70
C SER A 467 -34.89 2.55 11.23
N THR A 468 -34.71 1.66 12.22
CA THR A 468 -35.85 1.13 12.99
C THR A 468 -36.19 2.02 14.20
N GLU A 469 -35.37 3.05 14.42
CA GLU A 469 -35.58 4.11 15.40
C GLU A 469 -36.30 5.33 14.78
N SER A 470 -36.43 6.40 15.55
CA SER A 470 -36.95 7.70 15.09
C SER A 470 -35.89 8.79 15.16
N PRO A 471 -34.80 8.72 14.34
CA PRO A 471 -33.76 9.74 14.34
C PRO A 471 -34.31 11.09 13.88
N SER A 472 -33.72 12.17 14.39
CA SER A 472 -34.04 13.54 13.99
C SER A 472 -32.76 14.35 13.79
N LYS A 473 -32.88 15.62 13.35
CA LYS A 473 -31.72 16.52 13.29
C LYS A 473 -31.16 16.85 14.68
N GLU A 474 -32.01 16.86 15.70
CA GLU A 474 -31.67 17.11 17.10
C GLU A 474 -31.10 15.87 17.78
N CYS A 475 -31.49 14.68 17.35
CA CYS A 475 -31.00 13.40 17.84
C CYS A 475 -30.69 12.46 16.67
N PRO A 476 -29.54 12.67 15.99
CA PRO A 476 -29.16 11.85 14.85
C PRO A 476 -28.70 10.47 15.31
N GLN A 477 -28.96 9.45 14.50
CA GLN A 477 -28.40 8.10 14.69
C GLN A 477 -27.15 7.96 13.82
N ASN A 478 -26.01 7.63 14.42
CA ASN A 478 -24.80 7.32 13.67
C ASN A 478 -24.63 5.80 13.56
N VAL A 479 -24.31 5.32 12.37
CA VAL A 479 -24.05 3.90 12.11
C VAL A 479 -22.78 3.77 11.28
N THR A 480 -21.98 2.74 11.52
CA THR A 480 -20.84 2.42 10.65
C THR A 480 -21.19 1.30 9.70
N LEU A 481 -21.06 1.54 8.40
CA LEU A 481 -21.19 0.52 7.37
C LEU A 481 -19.83 -0.14 7.12
N ARG A 482 -19.83 -1.46 7.05
CA ARG A 482 -18.64 -2.29 6.86
C ARG A 482 -18.84 -3.15 5.61
N PHE A 483 -18.06 -2.90 4.56
CA PHE A 483 -18.26 -3.45 3.23
C PHE A 483 -17.15 -4.44 2.86
N PHE A 484 -17.53 -5.66 2.48
CA PHE A 484 -16.62 -6.74 2.12
C PHE A 484 -17.07 -7.46 0.84
N ILE A 485 -16.12 -8.14 0.18
CA ILE A 485 -16.41 -9.08 -0.91
C ILE A 485 -15.73 -10.42 -0.68
N ALA A 486 -16.30 -11.50 -1.20
CA ALA A 486 -15.65 -12.82 -1.24
C ALA A 486 -15.96 -13.51 -2.57
N ALA A 487 -15.02 -14.33 -3.06
CA ALA A 487 -15.32 -15.25 -4.16
C ALA A 487 -16.46 -16.19 -3.72
N LYS A 488 -17.44 -16.44 -4.59
CA LYS A 488 -18.68 -17.16 -4.20
C LYS A 488 -18.41 -18.52 -3.55
N GLU A 489 -17.40 -19.24 -4.02
CA GLU A 489 -17.02 -20.55 -3.47
C GLU A 489 -16.37 -20.50 -2.09
N LEU A 490 -15.89 -19.32 -1.66
CA LEU A 490 -15.18 -19.11 -0.39
C LEU A 490 -16.02 -18.38 0.67
N VAL A 491 -17.29 -18.10 0.40
CA VAL A 491 -18.19 -17.36 1.31
C VAL A 491 -18.21 -17.92 2.74
N ASN A 492 -18.15 -19.24 2.89
CA ASN A 492 -18.18 -19.89 4.20
C ASN A 492 -16.84 -19.88 4.96
N HIS A 493 -15.81 -19.20 4.42
CA HIS A 493 -14.49 -19.09 5.03
C HIS A 493 -14.18 -17.65 5.41
N TYR A 494 -14.23 -17.37 6.72
CA TYR A 494 -14.02 -16.04 7.32
C TYR A 494 -12.85 -15.25 6.72
N HIS A 495 -11.67 -15.87 6.67
CA HIS A 495 -10.44 -15.19 6.26
C HIS A 495 -10.28 -14.99 4.75
N HIS A 496 -11.30 -15.34 3.94
CA HIS A 496 -11.34 -15.02 2.51
C HIS A 496 -12.25 -13.82 2.19
N TRP A 497 -12.91 -13.24 3.19
CA TRP A 497 -13.62 -11.97 3.03
C TRP A 497 -12.61 -10.83 2.96
N ILE A 498 -12.66 -10.10 1.84
CA ILE A 498 -11.79 -8.99 1.51
C ILE A 498 -12.49 -7.70 1.93
N GLU A 499 -11.88 -6.93 2.83
CA GLU A 499 -12.41 -5.62 3.23
C GLU A 499 -12.27 -4.64 2.07
N MET A 500 -13.36 -3.97 1.73
CA MET A 500 -13.43 -3.02 0.60
C MET A 500 -13.65 -1.58 1.05
N ASP A 501 -14.40 -1.36 2.12
CA ASP A 501 -14.65 -0.02 2.68
C ASP A 501 -15.21 -0.10 4.11
N LYS A 502 -15.06 0.98 4.87
CA LYS A 502 -15.84 1.26 6.08
C LYS A 502 -16.15 2.75 6.18
N VAL A 503 -17.36 3.10 6.59
CA VAL A 503 -17.80 4.51 6.63
C VAL A 503 -18.91 4.74 7.66
N THR A 504 -18.78 5.81 8.46
CA THR A 504 -19.84 6.30 9.34
C THR A 504 -20.90 7.06 8.53
N VAL A 505 -22.18 6.76 8.76
CA VAL A 505 -23.34 7.44 8.17
C VAL A 505 -24.21 7.99 9.29
N THR A 506 -24.59 9.26 9.15
CA THR A 506 -25.51 9.95 10.08
C THR A 506 -26.91 9.97 9.49
N LEU A 507 -27.87 9.34 10.16
CA LEU A 507 -29.28 9.33 9.83
C LEU A 507 -30.00 10.41 10.65
N THR A 508 -30.81 11.24 9.99
CA THR A 508 -31.54 12.37 10.62
C THR A 508 -33.04 12.30 10.47
N ASP A 509 -33.57 11.24 9.85
CA ASP A 509 -34.99 10.94 9.73
C ASP A 509 -35.21 9.45 9.45
N SER A 510 -36.46 8.99 9.56
CA SER A 510 -36.84 7.59 9.35
C SER A 510 -37.07 7.21 7.87
N SER A 511 -36.76 8.08 6.91
CA SER A 511 -36.89 7.75 5.49
C SER A 511 -35.71 6.90 5.01
N VAL A 512 -35.91 6.19 3.90
CA VAL A 512 -34.86 5.37 3.30
C VAL A 512 -33.71 6.28 2.85
N THR A 513 -32.52 6.04 3.41
CA THR A 513 -31.29 6.72 3.02
C THR A 513 -30.44 5.80 2.13
N THR A 514 -30.26 6.15 0.86
CA THR A 514 -29.31 5.45 -0.02
C THR A 514 -27.92 6.04 0.17
N LYS A 515 -27.01 5.27 0.75
CA LYS A 515 -25.59 5.65 0.82
C LYS A 515 -24.90 5.17 -0.45
N VAL A 516 -24.24 6.07 -1.17
CA VAL A 516 -23.34 5.77 -2.31
C VAL A 516 -21.91 6.09 -1.91
N ARG A 517 -20.97 5.26 -2.33
CA ARG A 517 -19.54 5.38 -2.04
C ARG A 517 -18.72 5.04 -3.27
N LEU A 518 -17.79 5.93 -3.62
CA LEU A 518 -16.89 5.72 -4.76
C LEU A 518 -15.69 4.87 -4.34
N ASP A 519 -15.13 4.11 -5.28
CA ASP A 519 -13.86 3.41 -5.14
C ASP A 519 -12.73 4.30 -4.59
N SER A 520 -12.62 5.54 -5.10
CA SER A 520 -11.63 6.53 -4.68
C SER A 520 -11.78 6.97 -3.23
N GLU A 521 -12.96 6.80 -2.63
CA GLU A 521 -13.26 7.20 -1.25
C GLU A 521 -12.99 6.08 -0.23
N SER A 522 -12.71 4.86 -0.68
CA SER A 522 -12.54 3.68 0.18
C SER A 522 -11.58 3.91 1.36
N SER A 523 -11.94 3.46 2.55
CA SER A 523 -11.07 3.48 3.73
C SER A 523 -9.86 2.53 3.65
N VAL A 524 -9.85 1.63 2.67
CA VAL A 524 -8.83 0.61 2.44
C VAL A 524 -7.83 1.07 1.38
N ALA A 525 -8.35 1.75 0.34
CA ALA A 525 -7.57 2.14 -0.82
C ALA A 525 -6.57 3.25 -0.51
N ARG A 526 -5.30 2.98 -0.82
CA ARG A 526 -4.19 3.95 -0.84
C ARG A 526 -4.59 5.20 -1.60
N LYS A 527 -4.40 6.37 -1.01
CA LYS A 527 -4.70 7.66 -1.65
C LYS A 527 -3.55 8.17 -2.53
N MET A 528 -3.12 7.30 -3.44
CA MET A 528 -2.11 7.61 -4.45
C MET A 528 -2.54 7.05 -5.80
N ARG A 529 -2.14 7.71 -6.87
CA ARG A 529 -2.31 7.21 -8.23
C ARG A 529 -1.20 6.20 -8.53
N ASN A 530 -1.30 5.51 -9.66
CA ASN A 530 -0.31 4.53 -10.08
C ASN A 530 1.10 5.13 -10.05
N TYR A 531 2.06 4.30 -9.68
CA TYR A 531 3.48 4.62 -9.54
C TYR A 531 3.79 5.63 -8.44
N SER A 532 3.10 5.50 -7.28
CA SER A 532 3.25 6.38 -6.11
C SER A 532 3.10 7.87 -6.46
N GLU A 533 2.25 8.21 -7.43
CA GLU A 533 1.97 9.60 -7.76
C GLU A 533 1.01 10.19 -6.70
N PRO A 534 1.37 11.31 -6.04
CA PRO A 534 0.54 11.89 -4.99
C PRO A 534 -0.86 12.24 -5.49
N ASP A 535 -1.86 12.00 -4.64
CA ASP A 535 -3.19 12.57 -4.83
C ASP A 535 -3.26 13.89 -4.05
N PRO A 536 -3.35 15.07 -4.70
CA PRO A 536 -3.33 16.36 -3.99
C PRO A 536 -4.42 16.48 -2.93
N ALA A 537 -5.56 15.81 -3.14
CA ALA A 537 -6.66 15.80 -2.19
C ALA A 537 -6.33 15.11 -0.85
N HIS A 538 -5.25 14.32 -0.82
CA HIS A 538 -4.87 13.48 0.32
C HIS A 538 -3.35 13.51 0.57
N ALA A 539 -2.70 14.66 0.36
CA ALA A 539 -1.25 14.80 0.49
C ALA A 539 -0.79 14.86 1.97
N SER A 540 -0.42 13.72 2.56
CA SER A 540 0.34 13.64 3.82
C SER A 540 1.49 12.64 3.70
N SER A 541 2.55 12.79 4.49
CA SER A 541 3.70 11.87 4.48
C SER A 541 3.38 10.48 4.98
N TRP A 542 2.24 10.32 5.66
CA TRP A 542 1.65 9.05 6.04
C TRP A 542 0.88 8.39 4.89
N CYS A 543 0.47 9.14 3.86
CA CYS A 543 -0.52 8.70 2.87
C CYS A 543 0.00 7.69 1.84
N ARG A 544 1.21 7.15 2.03
CA ARG A 544 1.80 6.18 1.11
C ARG A 544 1.47 4.73 1.45
N CYS A 545 1.00 4.44 2.67
CA CYS A 545 0.45 3.13 3.02
C CYS A 545 -0.99 3.01 2.48
N GLY A 546 -1.52 1.78 2.48
CA GLY A 546 -2.88 1.48 2.00
C GLY A 546 -2.87 0.46 0.87
N TRP A 547 -4.01 -0.17 0.59
CA TRP A 547 -4.09 -1.13 -0.51
C TRP A 547 -4.10 -0.40 -1.87
N PRO A 548 -3.27 -0.77 -2.87
CA PRO A 548 -3.23 -0.06 -4.15
C PRO A 548 -4.61 0.03 -4.83
N ARG A 549 -4.96 1.21 -5.35
CA ARG A 549 -6.26 1.43 -6.02
C ARG A 549 -6.50 0.44 -7.15
N ASN A 550 -5.51 0.28 -8.02
CA ASN A 550 -5.57 -0.59 -9.18
C ASN A 550 -5.77 -2.08 -8.82
N LEU A 551 -5.45 -2.49 -7.58
CA LEU A 551 -5.64 -3.85 -7.07
C LEU A 551 -6.86 -4.00 -6.14
N MET A 552 -7.72 -2.98 -6.01
CA MET A 552 -8.89 -3.03 -5.13
C MET A 552 -9.83 -4.19 -5.49
N LEU A 553 -10.00 -4.45 -6.78
CA LEU A 553 -10.76 -5.58 -7.32
C LEU A 553 -9.82 -6.71 -7.75
N PRO A 554 -10.16 -7.98 -7.46
CA PRO A 554 -9.55 -9.12 -8.13
C PRO A 554 -9.74 -9.07 -9.65
N ALA A 555 -8.89 -9.75 -10.41
CA ALA A 555 -8.97 -9.75 -11.87
C ALA A 555 -10.26 -10.38 -12.42
N GLY A 556 -10.97 -11.23 -11.69
CA GLY A 556 -12.16 -11.93 -12.19
C GLY A 556 -11.89 -12.79 -13.43
N ARG A 557 -12.95 -13.09 -14.20
CA ARG A 557 -12.89 -13.94 -15.41
C ARG A 557 -13.52 -13.25 -16.60
N LYS A 558 -13.18 -13.66 -17.82
CA LYS A 558 -13.71 -13.02 -19.05
C LYS A 558 -15.24 -13.13 -19.12
N GLU A 559 -15.77 -14.26 -18.70
CA GLU A 559 -17.19 -14.59 -18.61
C GLU A 559 -17.90 -14.01 -17.37
N GLY A 560 -17.14 -13.33 -16.50
CA GLY A 560 -17.62 -12.80 -15.23
C GLY A 560 -17.54 -13.86 -14.12
N MET A 561 -16.58 -13.70 -13.21
CA MET A 561 -16.45 -14.54 -12.02
C MET A 561 -17.42 -14.10 -10.94
N SER A 562 -18.12 -15.05 -10.30
CA SER A 562 -19.11 -14.75 -9.25
C SER A 562 -18.45 -14.42 -7.92
N PHE A 563 -18.85 -13.28 -7.36
CA PHE A 563 -18.50 -12.81 -6.03
C PHE A 563 -19.76 -12.49 -5.23
N VAL A 564 -19.64 -12.46 -3.92
CA VAL A 564 -20.67 -11.98 -2.99
C VAL A 564 -20.19 -10.70 -2.35
N ALA A 565 -20.98 -9.64 -2.47
CA ALA A 565 -20.85 -8.41 -1.72
C ALA A 565 -21.60 -8.55 -0.39
N PHE A 566 -21.02 -8.04 0.69
CA PHE A 566 -21.59 -8.06 2.03
C PHE A 566 -21.47 -6.68 2.66
N CYS A 567 -22.54 -6.24 3.33
CA CYS A 567 -22.54 -5.04 4.14
C CYS A 567 -23.16 -5.32 5.51
N MET A 568 -22.50 -4.82 6.55
CA MET A 568 -22.99 -4.84 7.94
C MET A 568 -23.08 -3.41 8.46
N ALA A 569 -24.14 -3.10 9.20
CA ALA A 569 -24.27 -1.86 9.97
C ALA A 569 -24.02 -2.11 11.47
N THR A 570 -23.07 -1.39 12.05
CA THR A 570 -22.74 -1.42 13.49
C THR A 570 -23.13 -0.13 14.19
N ASP A 571 -23.54 -0.25 15.46
CA ASP A 571 -23.76 0.87 16.38
C ASP A 571 -22.43 1.33 16.98
N ASP A 572 -21.60 1.89 16.11
CA ASP A 572 -20.36 2.55 16.46
C ASP A 572 -20.03 3.61 15.42
N THR A 573 -19.07 4.47 15.77
CA THR A 573 -18.55 5.52 14.92
C THR A 573 -17.06 5.38 14.78
N LEU A 574 -16.56 5.52 13.55
CA LEU A 574 -15.15 5.71 13.29
C LEU A 574 -14.69 7.06 13.84
N ASP A 575 -13.59 7.06 14.60
CA ASP A 575 -12.93 8.28 15.04
C ASP A 575 -12.02 8.82 13.94
N MET A 576 -12.56 9.73 13.14
CA MET A 576 -11.88 10.33 12.00
C MET A 576 -11.29 11.72 12.32
N GLU A 577 -11.32 12.14 13.60
CA GLU A 577 -10.74 13.41 14.03
C GLU A 577 -9.20 13.36 13.87
N ASP A 578 -8.61 14.40 13.31
CA ASP A 578 -7.16 14.51 13.06
C ASP A 578 -6.52 13.37 12.23
N VAL A 579 -7.32 12.58 11.51
CA VAL A 579 -6.81 11.51 10.66
C VAL A 579 -6.20 12.08 9.38
N GLY A 580 -4.86 12.06 9.30
CA GLY A 580 -4.10 12.58 8.16
C GLY A 580 -4.25 11.81 6.83
N THR A 581 -4.78 10.58 6.85
CA THR A 581 -5.14 9.81 5.64
C THR A 581 -6.42 9.00 5.84
N PRO A 582 -7.37 9.03 4.90
CA PRO A 582 -8.56 8.19 4.99
C PRO A 582 -8.28 6.69 4.77
N SER A 583 -7.05 6.27 4.43
CA SER A 583 -6.68 4.85 4.21
C SER A 583 -6.51 4.04 5.50
N ILE A 584 -7.39 4.27 6.49
CA ILE A 584 -7.22 3.83 7.88
C ILE A 584 -7.13 2.31 8.06
N SER A 585 -7.67 1.50 7.14
CA SER A 585 -7.73 0.05 7.34
C SER A 585 -6.33 -0.57 7.43
N PHE A 586 -5.43 -0.17 6.52
CA PHE A 586 -4.04 -0.66 6.46
C PHE A 586 -3.04 0.30 7.12
N CYS A 587 -3.34 1.61 7.09
CA CYS A 587 -2.45 2.67 7.60
C CYS A 587 -2.65 3.04 9.06
N GLY A 588 -3.73 2.56 9.69
CA GLY A 588 -4.22 3.12 10.94
C GLY A 588 -4.41 4.64 10.86
N ALA A 589 -4.17 5.33 11.97
CA ALA A 589 -4.13 6.78 12.02
C ALA A 589 -2.95 7.27 12.85
N ASN A 590 -2.46 8.45 12.50
CA ASN A 590 -1.47 9.19 13.28
C ASN A 590 -2.19 10.24 14.14
N VAL A 591 -3.04 9.77 15.07
CA VAL A 591 -3.75 10.62 16.03
C VAL A 591 -2.91 10.84 17.30
N LYS A 592 -3.18 11.92 18.02
CA LYS A 592 -2.39 12.36 19.18
C LYS A 592 -2.27 11.31 20.28
N ASP A 593 -3.30 10.49 20.47
CA ASP A 593 -3.36 9.42 21.46
C ASP A 593 -2.96 8.04 20.90
N GLN A 594 -2.60 7.98 19.61
CA GLN A 594 -2.19 6.77 18.90
C GLN A 594 -3.28 5.68 18.91
N THR A 595 -4.57 6.05 18.97
CA THR A 595 -5.67 5.08 18.93
C THR A 595 -6.03 4.71 17.49
N TYR A 596 -6.29 3.43 17.23
CA TYR A 596 -6.86 3.00 15.95
C TYR A 596 -8.31 3.49 15.79
N PRO A 597 -8.66 4.17 14.67
CA PRO A 597 -9.97 4.82 14.47
C PRO A 597 -11.21 3.94 14.59
N ASP A 598 -11.06 2.63 14.38
CA ASP A 598 -12.17 1.68 14.48
C ASP A 598 -12.21 1.08 15.90
N PRO A 599 -13.30 1.28 16.64
CA PRO A 599 -13.43 0.69 17.98
C PRO A 599 -13.61 -0.84 17.94
N ARG A 600 -13.88 -1.44 16.76
CA ARG A 600 -13.98 -2.91 16.58
C ARG A 600 -12.65 -3.54 16.17
N GLY A 601 -12.65 -4.88 16.16
CA GLY A 601 -11.59 -5.72 15.59
C GLY A 601 -11.24 -5.33 14.15
N MET A 602 -9.96 -5.33 13.78
CA MET A 602 -9.59 -5.10 12.38
C MET A 602 -10.05 -6.28 11.53
N GLY A 603 -10.88 -6.01 10.52
CA GLY A 603 -11.57 -7.04 9.74
C GLY A 603 -12.91 -7.50 10.31
N TYR A 604 -13.43 -6.85 11.36
CA TYR A 604 -14.77 -7.13 11.88
C TYR A 604 -15.84 -7.01 10.79
N PRO A 605 -16.76 -7.99 10.65
CA PRO A 605 -17.03 -9.09 11.58
C PRO A 605 -16.29 -10.41 11.28
N PHE A 606 -15.36 -10.46 10.32
CA PHE A 606 -14.70 -11.71 9.87
C PHE A 606 -13.34 -11.98 10.53
N ASP A 607 -12.92 -11.14 11.47
CA ASP A 607 -11.70 -11.29 12.28
C ASP A 607 -11.76 -12.52 13.21
N ARG A 608 -12.96 -12.88 13.68
CA ARG A 608 -13.21 -13.99 14.62
C ARG A 608 -14.43 -14.81 14.22
N ALA A 609 -14.47 -16.05 14.70
CA ALA A 609 -15.61 -16.95 14.47
C ALA A 609 -16.90 -16.39 15.09
N TRP A 610 -18.06 -16.72 14.53
CA TRP A 610 -19.35 -16.25 15.04
C TRP A 610 -19.99 -17.25 16.00
N THR A 611 -20.51 -16.79 17.14
CA THR A 611 -21.22 -17.66 18.10
C THR A 611 -22.46 -18.29 17.45
N GLN A 612 -23.09 -17.60 16.50
CA GLN A 612 -24.22 -18.09 15.70
C GLN A 612 -23.89 -19.36 14.90
N LEU A 613 -22.62 -19.58 14.55
CA LEU A 613 -22.18 -20.83 13.90
C LEU A 613 -21.82 -21.93 14.90
N ALA A 614 -21.49 -21.57 16.15
CA ALA A 614 -21.08 -22.52 17.18
C ALA A 614 -22.25 -23.35 17.75
N ASP A 615 -23.47 -22.79 17.76
CA ASP A 615 -24.69 -23.46 18.25
C ASP A 615 -25.40 -24.35 17.21
N ALA A 616 -24.78 -24.55 16.04
CA ALA A 616 -25.36 -25.29 14.92
C ALA A 616 -25.42 -26.82 15.16
N LYS A 617 -26.31 -27.29 16.04
CA LYS A 617 -26.58 -28.72 16.29
C LYS A 617 -27.10 -29.50 15.07
N THR A 618 -27.48 -28.82 13.99
CA THR A 618 -28.19 -29.41 12.84
C THR A 618 -27.41 -29.35 11.53
N GLY A 619 -26.23 -28.71 11.48
CA GLY A 619 -25.44 -28.54 10.25
C GLY A 619 -26.11 -27.68 9.16
N LYS A 620 -27.25 -27.05 9.45
CA LYS A 620 -28.03 -26.22 8.51
C LYS A 620 -27.66 -24.73 8.52
N ILE A 621 -26.90 -24.29 9.51
CA ILE A 621 -26.48 -22.89 9.67
C ILE A 621 -25.05 -22.76 9.12
N SER A 622 -24.88 -21.85 8.18
CA SER A 622 -23.62 -21.48 7.55
C SER A 622 -23.52 -19.97 7.45
N LEU A 623 -22.33 -19.45 7.15
CA LEU A 623 -22.15 -18.02 6.92
C LEU A 623 -23.07 -17.56 5.77
N ALA A 624 -23.08 -18.32 4.67
CA ALA A 624 -23.94 -18.06 3.51
C ALA A 624 -25.44 -17.97 3.87
N SER A 625 -25.94 -18.81 4.78
CA SER A 625 -27.35 -18.76 5.22
C SER A 625 -27.64 -17.60 6.18
N ILE A 626 -26.66 -17.17 6.98
CA ILE A 626 -26.82 -16.02 7.88
C ILE A 626 -26.89 -14.73 7.08
N ILE A 627 -25.99 -14.55 6.10
CA ILE A 627 -25.92 -13.30 5.32
C ILE A 627 -26.90 -13.25 4.15
N ALA A 628 -27.69 -14.30 3.93
CA ALA A 628 -28.59 -14.39 2.79
C ALA A 628 -29.55 -13.18 2.78
N PRO A 629 -29.79 -12.55 1.61
CA PRO A 629 -30.56 -11.31 1.54
C PRO A 629 -32.03 -11.46 1.96
N ASP A 630 -32.56 -12.69 1.95
CA ASP A 630 -33.90 -13.03 2.40
C ASP A 630 -33.98 -13.41 3.88
N ASN A 631 -32.84 -13.45 4.60
CA ASN A 631 -32.80 -13.74 6.02
C ASN A 631 -33.18 -12.50 6.84
N GLN A 632 -34.37 -12.53 7.44
CA GLN A 632 -34.90 -11.42 8.24
C GLN A 632 -34.42 -11.41 9.70
N ASP A 633 -33.71 -12.45 10.16
CA ASP A 633 -33.21 -12.52 11.54
C ASP A 633 -32.08 -11.52 11.80
N TYR A 634 -31.40 -11.05 10.74
CA TYR A 634 -30.27 -10.14 10.79
C TYR A 634 -30.47 -8.93 9.86
N PRO A 635 -31.45 -8.05 10.13
CA PRO A 635 -31.81 -6.94 9.23
C PRO A 635 -30.69 -5.90 9.06
N PHE A 636 -29.73 -5.85 9.98
CA PHE A 636 -28.54 -5.00 9.92
C PHE A 636 -27.45 -5.56 9.00
N LEU A 637 -27.69 -6.72 8.36
CA LEU A 637 -26.84 -7.33 7.34
C LEU A 637 -27.56 -7.31 6.00
N THR A 638 -26.79 -7.20 4.92
CA THR A 638 -27.29 -7.45 3.57
C THR A 638 -26.17 -8.00 2.70
N SER A 639 -26.52 -8.79 1.69
CA SER A 639 -25.57 -9.28 0.72
C SER A 639 -26.16 -9.28 -0.69
N ASN A 640 -25.30 -9.26 -1.70
CA ASN A 640 -25.72 -9.35 -3.09
C ASN A 640 -24.66 -10.08 -3.92
N GLU A 641 -25.10 -10.95 -4.83
CA GLU A 641 -24.20 -11.55 -5.80
C GLU A 641 -23.90 -10.59 -6.94
N PHE A 642 -22.64 -10.51 -7.33
CA PHE A 642 -22.20 -9.74 -8.49
C PHE A 642 -21.12 -10.51 -9.26
N LYS A 643 -20.72 -9.96 -10.41
CA LYS A 643 -19.65 -10.53 -11.23
C LYS A 643 -18.53 -9.53 -11.48
N ILE A 644 -17.30 -10.03 -11.49
CA ILE A 644 -16.13 -9.30 -11.96
C ILE A 644 -15.74 -9.82 -13.35
N PHE A 645 -15.83 -8.95 -14.34
CA PHE A 645 -15.50 -9.24 -15.74
C PHE A 645 -14.09 -8.78 -16.06
N ARG A 646 -13.26 -9.70 -16.54
CA ARG A 646 -11.88 -9.41 -16.95
C ARG A 646 -11.82 -8.97 -18.40
N THR A 647 -11.25 -7.80 -18.66
CA THR A 647 -10.90 -7.33 -20.00
C THR A 647 -9.40 -7.05 -20.13
N TYR A 648 -8.96 -6.70 -21.34
CA TYR A 648 -7.56 -6.48 -21.68
C TYR A 648 -7.44 -5.19 -22.47
N ASN A 649 -6.57 -4.28 -22.02
CA ASN A 649 -6.22 -3.10 -22.78
C ASN A 649 -4.92 -3.35 -23.55
N TRP A 650 -5.06 -3.91 -24.76
CA TRP A 650 -3.92 -4.19 -25.61
C TRP A 650 -3.30 -2.88 -26.09
N ARG A 651 -2.00 -2.69 -25.88
CA ARG A 651 -1.22 -1.84 -26.81
C ARG A 651 -1.36 -2.51 -28.18
N ASN A 652 -2.04 -1.86 -29.12
CA ASN A 652 -2.03 -2.30 -30.51
C ASN A 652 -0.70 -1.82 -31.13
N PRO A 653 0.31 -2.69 -31.34
CA PRO A 653 1.58 -2.26 -31.94
C PRO A 653 1.43 -1.74 -33.38
N LYS A 654 0.27 -1.94 -34.04
CA LYS A 654 -0.01 -1.43 -35.39
C LYS A 654 -0.50 0.02 -35.42
N ALA A 655 -0.65 0.69 -34.28
CA ALA A 655 -1.08 2.08 -34.21
C ALA A 655 0.05 3.02 -33.73
N VAL A 656 1.31 2.76 -34.11
CA VAL A 656 2.28 3.87 -34.18
C VAL A 656 1.75 4.79 -35.29
N PRO A 657 1.26 6.00 -34.97
CA PRO A 657 0.89 6.94 -36.01
C PRO A 657 2.13 7.17 -36.87
N PRO A 658 2.01 7.34 -38.21
CA PRO A 658 3.16 7.61 -39.05
C PRO A 658 4.01 8.73 -38.43
N LEU A 659 5.34 8.65 -38.59
CA LEU A 659 6.30 9.67 -38.13
C LEU A 659 5.67 11.06 -38.27
N THR A 660 5.34 11.66 -37.13
CA THR A 660 4.69 12.95 -37.08
C THR A 660 5.75 14.03 -37.01
N ASP A 661 5.45 15.21 -37.54
CA ASP A 661 6.27 16.41 -37.31
C ASP A 661 6.16 16.89 -35.84
N VAL A 662 5.61 16.09 -34.91
CA VAL A 662 5.46 16.46 -33.50
C VAL A 662 6.72 16.05 -32.75
N THR A 663 7.45 17.04 -32.26
CA THR A 663 8.66 16.87 -31.44
C THR A 663 8.57 17.72 -30.18
N TRP A 664 9.51 17.52 -29.26
CA TRP A 664 9.63 18.36 -28.07
C TRP A 664 9.78 19.83 -28.46
N HIS A 665 10.75 20.15 -29.31
CA HIS A 665 11.11 21.53 -29.60
C HIS A 665 10.10 22.29 -30.44
N ASN A 666 9.24 21.62 -31.22
CA ASN A 666 8.29 22.29 -32.11
C ASN A 666 6.83 22.28 -31.62
N THR A 667 6.44 21.35 -30.75
CA THR A 667 5.03 21.17 -30.37
C THR A 667 4.89 20.98 -28.87
N ILE A 668 5.49 19.93 -28.31
CA ILE A 668 5.14 19.45 -26.96
C ILE A 668 5.51 20.45 -25.88
N LYS A 669 6.70 21.06 -25.95
CA LYS A 669 7.13 22.06 -24.95
C LYS A 669 6.18 23.26 -24.87
N HIS A 670 5.41 23.54 -25.94
CA HIS A 670 4.49 24.66 -26.03
C HIS A 670 3.09 24.36 -25.48
N TYR A 671 2.80 23.11 -25.13
CA TYR A 671 1.53 22.75 -24.48
C TYR A 671 1.52 23.02 -22.97
N PHE A 672 2.69 23.26 -22.39
CA PHE A 672 2.84 23.56 -20.98
C PHE A 672 3.00 25.06 -20.79
N THR A 673 2.05 25.67 -20.10
CA THR A 673 2.12 27.09 -19.70
C THR A 673 3.11 27.29 -18.56
N GLU A 674 3.54 28.54 -18.32
CA GLU A 674 4.36 28.86 -17.14
C GLU A 674 3.66 28.48 -15.82
N GLN A 675 2.33 28.55 -15.80
CA GLN A 675 1.50 28.15 -14.67
C GLN A 675 1.52 26.63 -14.47
N ASP A 676 1.45 25.83 -15.54
CA ASP A 676 1.60 24.37 -15.47
C ASP A 676 2.96 23.98 -14.92
N ILE A 677 4.02 24.64 -15.42
CA ILE A 677 5.40 24.40 -14.99
C ILE A 677 5.57 24.74 -13.51
N ALA A 678 5.06 25.89 -13.06
CA ALA A 678 5.17 26.31 -11.67
C ALA A 678 4.36 25.40 -10.73
N CYS A 679 3.14 25.03 -11.12
CA CYS A 679 2.27 24.15 -10.35
C CYS A 679 2.89 22.75 -10.23
N MET A 680 3.32 22.15 -11.35
CA MET A 680 3.89 20.80 -11.31
C MET A 680 5.22 20.75 -10.53
N ARG A 681 6.03 21.80 -10.64
CA ARG A 681 7.27 21.92 -9.87
C ARG A 681 7.01 22.11 -8.37
N SER A 682 5.97 22.85 -7.99
CA SER A 682 5.58 23.09 -6.58
C SER A 682 5.01 21.84 -5.93
N GLU A 683 3.99 21.25 -6.57
CA GLU A 683 3.16 20.21 -5.99
C GLU A 683 3.75 18.81 -6.16
N TYR A 684 4.42 18.56 -7.29
CA TYR A 684 4.89 17.22 -7.66
C TYR A 684 6.41 17.12 -7.85
N GLY A 685 7.13 18.25 -7.77
CA GLY A 685 8.59 18.27 -7.75
C GLY A 685 9.29 18.05 -9.10
N TYR A 686 8.55 17.96 -10.21
CA TYR A 686 9.13 17.83 -11.56
C TYR A 686 8.68 18.95 -12.50
N ASN A 687 9.51 19.25 -13.50
CA ASN A 687 9.43 20.44 -14.32
C ASN A 687 8.94 20.12 -15.74
N LEU A 688 7.69 20.49 -16.04
CA LEU A 688 7.12 20.36 -17.39
C LEU A 688 7.83 21.17 -18.48
N GLY A 689 8.74 22.08 -18.10
CA GLY A 689 9.62 22.79 -19.03
C GLY A 689 10.93 22.07 -19.34
N GLN A 690 11.18 20.89 -18.77
CA GLN A 690 12.33 20.03 -19.10
C GLN A 690 11.88 18.82 -19.89
N TYR A 691 12.62 18.51 -20.96
CA TYR A 691 12.34 17.37 -21.80
C TYR A 691 12.42 16.06 -21.02
N GLU A 692 13.44 15.93 -20.17
CA GLU A 692 13.73 14.72 -19.40
C GLU A 692 12.59 14.37 -18.44
N ASP A 693 12.02 15.39 -17.78
CA ASP A 693 10.92 15.24 -16.83
C ASP A 693 9.62 14.89 -17.58
N VAL A 694 9.31 15.57 -18.70
CA VAL A 694 8.11 15.26 -19.49
C VAL A 694 8.22 13.87 -20.11
N VAL A 695 9.39 13.46 -20.59
CA VAL A 695 9.64 12.10 -21.07
C VAL A 695 9.56 11.09 -19.93
N TYR A 696 9.95 11.44 -18.72
CA TYR A 696 9.80 10.51 -17.60
C TYR A 696 8.34 10.29 -17.22
N HIS A 697 7.55 11.36 -17.18
CA HIS A 697 6.16 11.31 -16.73
C HIS A 697 5.14 11.21 -17.88
N HIS A 698 5.58 10.98 -19.11
CA HIS A 698 4.75 11.07 -20.32
C HIS A 698 3.45 10.24 -20.26
N ALA A 699 3.51 8.97 -19.85
CA ALA A 699 2.32 8.13 -19.74
C ALA A 699 1.27 8.74 -18.79
N ASN A 700 1.72 9.23 -17.63
CA ASN A 700 0.87 9.84 -16.61
C ASN A 700 0.32 11.20 -17.07
N ILE A 701 1.16 12.02 -17.71
CA ILE A 701 0.74 13.31 -18.29
C ILE A 701 -0.34 13.08 -19.35
N TYR A 702 -0.17 12.07 -20.21
CA TYR A 702 -1.15 11.74 -21.23
C TYR A 702 -2.47 11.25 -20.61
N GLU A 703 -2.41 10.34 -19.65
CA GLU A 703 -3.60 9.85 -18.97
C GLU A 703 -4.34 11.00 -18.26
N ALA A 704 -3.62 11.89 -17.57
CA ALA A 704 -4.19 13.04 -16.89
C ALA A 704 -4.82 14.06 -17.85
N THR A 705 -4.20 14.32 -18.99
CA THR A 705 -4.72 15.27 -19.99
C THR A 705 -5.92 14.71 -20.75
N VAL A 706 -5.93 13.41 -21.10
CA VAL A 706 -7.07 12.76 -21.77
C VAL A 706 -8.29 12.65 -20.86
N SER A 707 -8.06 12.42 -19.56
CA SER A 707 -9.14 12.32 -18.56
C SER A 707 -9.62 13.69 -18.05
N GLY A 708 -9.14 14.80 -18.61
CA GLY A 708 -9.52 16.15 -18.17
C GLY A 708 -9.07 16.48 -16.74
N ARG A 709 -8.07 15.76 -16.20
CA ARG A 709 -7.46 16.03 -14.88
C ARG A 709 -6.31 17.02 -14.96
N MET A 710 -5.82 17.32 -16.15
CA MET A 710 -4.78 18.31 -16.41
C MET A 710 -5.15 19.22 -17.61
N PRO A 711 -4.87 20.53 -17.52
CA PRO A 711 -4.25 21.24 -16.39
C PRO A 711 -5.12 21.31 -15.12
N LEU A 712 -4.48 21.41 -13.94
CA LEU A 712 -5.21 21.47 -12.66
C LEU A 712 -5.94 22.81 -12.53
N GLN A 713 -7.27 22.75 -12.39
CA GLN A 713 -8.12 23.93 -12.24
C GLN A 713 -8.24 24.32 -10.77
N MET A 714 -8.19 25.62 -10.49
CA MET A 714 -8.20 26.17 -9.13
C MET A 714 -9.46 27.01 -8.87
N PRO A 715 -10.03 26.98 -7.66
CA PRO A 715 -11.21 27.78 -7.31
C PRO A 715 -11.03 29.26 -7.70
N PRO A 716 -12.05 29.90 -8.31
CA PRO A 716 -13.43 29.43 -8.45
C PRO A 716 -13.66 28.45 -9.62
N PHE A 717 -12.64 28.18 -10.45
CA PHE A 717 -12.74 27.27 -11.58
C PHE A 717 -12.57 25.81 -11.14
N THR A 718 -13.22 24.90 -11.85
CA THR A 718 -13.18 23.46 -11.59
C THR A 718 -12.86 22.72 -12.87
N GLN A 719 -12.55 21.42 -12.78
CA GLN A 719 -12.34 20.61 -13.99
C GLN A 719 -13.59 20.55 -14.89
N GLN A 720 -14.78 20.77 -14.33
CA GLN A 720 -16.05 20.82 -15.06
C GLN A 720 -16.38 22.23 -15.58
N ASN A 721 -15.74 23.27 -15.04
CA ASN A 721 -15.88 24.66 -15.45
C ASN A 721 -14.49 25.34 -15.43
N PRO A 722 -13.63 25.03 -16.43
CA PRO A 722 -12.24 25.44 -16.43
C PRO A 722 -12.08 26.96 -16.65
N ASP A 723 -10.96 27.48 -16.18
CA ASP A 723 -10.55 28.86 -16.39
C ASP A 723 -10.43 29.14 -17.90
N PRO A 724 -11.14 30.15 -18.45
CA PRO A 724 -11.00 30.54 -19.85
C PRO A 724 -9.56 30.89 -20.25
N ASP A 725 -8.74 31.37 -19.32
CA ASP A 725 -7.33 31.74 -19.55
C ASP A 725 -6.37 30.55 -19.31
N HIS A 726 -6.87 29.42 -18.77
CA HIS A 726 -6.11 28.19 -18.54
C HIS A 726 -6.95 26.94 -18.88
N PRO A 727 -7.34 26.77 -20.16
CA PRO A 727 -8.28 25.73 -20.57
C PRO A 727 -7.66 24.32 -20.52
N LEU A 728 -8.52 23.31 -20.44
CA LEU A 728 -8.13 21.91 -20.57
C LEU A 728 -7.56 21.61 -21.96
N TRP A 729 -6.72 20.58 -22.00
CA TRP A 729 -6.15 20.11 -23.26
C TRP A 729 -7.24 19.69 -24.22
N THR A 730 -7.13 20.18 -25.46
CA THR A 730 -8.02 19.75 -26.53
C THR A 730 -7.74 18.31 -26.92
N ALA A 731 -8.73 17.62 -27.48
CA ALA A 731 -8.53 16.27 -28.04
C ALA A 731 -7.32 16.21 -28.99
N LYS A 732 -7.09 17.28 -29.77
CA LYS A 732 -5.95 17.38 -30.68
C LYS A 732 -4.60 17.47 -29.97
N MET A 733 -4.52 18.21 -28.86
CA MET A 733 -3.30 18.25 -28.04
C MET A 733 -2.99 16.88 -27.44
N CYS A 734 -4.02 16.20 -26.92
CA CYS A 734 -3.90 14.84 -26.42
C CYS A 734 -3.44 13.87 -27.52
N GLU A 735 -4.02 13.93 -28.72
CA GLU A 735 -3.59 13.12 -29.88
C GLU A 735 -2.14 13.38 -30.27
N ASN A 736 -1.71 14.65 -30.31
CA ASN A 736 -0.34 15.01 -30.67
C ASN A 736 0.65 14.52 -29.60
N PHE A 737 0.30 14.67 -28.32
CA PHE A 737 1.10 14.16 -27.21
C PHE A 737 1.20 12.63 -27.26
N ARG A 738 0.07 11.94 -27.52
CA ARG A 738 0.04 10.49 -27.77
C ARG A 738 0.98 10.10 -28.91
N ALA A 739 0.90 10.79 -30.04
CA ALA A 739 1.72 10.50 -31.21
C ALA A 739 3.21 10.69 -30.92
N TRP A 740 3.57 11.76 -30.21
CA TRP A 740 4.95 12.02 -29.76
C TRP A 740 5.46 10.89 -28.86
N MET A 741 4.69 10.48 -27.86
CA MET A 741 5.03 9.35 -26.99
C MET A 741 5.22 8.05 -27.76
N LEU A 742 4.29 7.72 -28.66
CA LEU A 742 4.34 6.51 -29.46
C LEU A 742 5.51 6.49 -30.47
N ASN A 743 6.05 7.65 -30.83
CA ASN A 743 7.24 7.80 -31.66
C ASN A 743 8.54 7.91 -30.83
N LYS A 744 8.56 7.41 -29.59
CA LYS A 744 9.71 7.45 -28.67
C LYS A 744 10.14 8.87 -28.27
N CYS A 745 9.16 9.76 -28.12
CA CYS A 745 9.34 11.12 -27.63
C CYS A 745 10.44 11.93 -28.36
N PRO A 746 10.39 12.08 -29.70
CA PRO A 746 11.48 12.72 -30.44
C PRO A 746 11.76 14.16 -29.96
N LEU A 747 13.03 14.49 -29.74
CA LEU A 747 13.47 15.81 -29.26
C LEU A 747 13.24 16.90 -30.33
N GLY A 748 13.55 16.61 -31.59
CA GLY A 748 13.50 17.57 -32.71
C GLY A 748 14.69 18.54 -32.73
N GLU A 749 14.80 19.36 -33.77
CA GLU A 749 15.82 20.41 -33.85
C GLU A 749 15.35 21.68 -33.13
N GLU A 750 16.23 22.36 -32.40
CA GLU A 750 15.95 23.69 -31.86
C GLU A 750 15.74 24.70 -33.01
N GLU A 751 14.69 25.52 -32.92
CA GLU A 751 14.50 26.62 -33.87
C GLU A 751 15.71 27.56 -33.82
N LYS A 752 16.53 27.57 -34.88
CA LYS A 752 17.60 28.54 -35.03
C LYS A 752 16.99 29.94 -35.04
N PRO A 753 17.50 30.91 -34.24
CA PRO A 753 16.95 32.25 -34.22
C PRO A 753 16.98 32.86 -35.63
N LYS A 754 15.81 33.26 -36.14
CA LYS A 754 15.69 33.96 -37.42
C LYS A 754 16.56 35.22 -37.36
N LYS A 755 17.68 35.23 -38.08
CA LYS A 755 18.50 36.43 -38.28
C LYS A 755 17.60 37.52 -38.86
N LEU A 756 17.40 38.59 -38.10
CA LEU A 756 16.76 39.83 -38.56
C LEU A 756 17.50 40.33 -39.81
N ALA A 757 16.78 40.44 -40.92
CA ALA A 757 17.30 41.00 -42.16
C ALA A 757 17.65 42.48 -41.95
N VAL A 758 18.94 42.80 -41.98
CA VAL A 758 19.44 44.17 -42.02
C VAL A 758 19.01 44.79 -43.36
N ARG A 759 18.08 45.75 -43.33
CA ARG A 759 17.76 46.59 -44.48
C ARG A 759 18.97 47.47 -44.80
N GLY A 760 19.64 47.18 -45.91
CA GLY A 760 20.63 48.07 -46.51
C GLY A 760 19.95 49.33 -47.08
N GLY A 761 20.24 50.48 -46.48
CA GLY A 761 20.06 51.78 -47.12
C GLY A 761 21.23 52.05 -48.07
N LYS A 762 20.92 52.37 -49.33
CA LYS A 762 21.85 52.97 -50.29
C LYS A 762 21.40 54.40 -50.57
N LYS A 763 22.39 55.29 -50.53
CA LYS A 763 22.41 56.76 -50.70
C LYS A 763 21.93 57.59 -49.52
#